data_AF-A0A669E9T3-F1
#
_entry.id   AF-A0A669E9T3-F1
#
_cell.length_a   1.000
_cell.length_b   1.000
_cell.length_c   1.000
_cell.angle_alpha   90.00
_cell.angle_beta   90.00
_cell.angle_gamma   90.00
#
_symmetry.space_group_name_H-M   'P 1'
#
loop_
_entity.id
_entity.type
_entity.pdbx_description
1 polymer ?
#
loop_
_entity_poly.entity_id
_entity_poly.type
_entity_poly.pdbx_seq_one_letter_code
_entity_poly.pdbx_strand_id
1 'polypeptide(L)'
;YDVTIIECLKYSTSGELPPGSKGGAFVHDPKDAHETDVRAQIRLLFSDVNGEKVTIQRSMSCTQKAKSYTFKSLEQVITRWKDGEKVSLSSKCGELDREMISSLGVSKPVLNHVIFCHQEESNWPLSEGKALKDKFDSIFAATKYIKALETMRQLRLKQSQIVKECQVELRYLKQNKEKAQQIRETVDTKEAQLMASKDSVQQIENQIEPLENRLMDIDLKLGKVMKLDNEIKALDSRKKQMEEDNKELEETMEQVFQGSDEELQEIYQNHQRTVREKERRLTECQKELERAGRECQRLNRIKAELLVEQGRLQLEADRHTQNIRNRDTQVRSLSTYLEMEGYDRPPFTALQLESFHRHVTQRLEQEKGTLSQVMVNLQEKEQQKQQSIDEMRDKKTGLERTVELKRDMQGKKQQELRSVRAELQRLEGSSTRLQELENELAKVERELQSAIQNSNVEQLKAEVSELQREKAELDRKQRKLDQEMETLNTHMTSRTQMDMLKKDKGEKEEQVRKIKSRHSEDLVPLLGQFPNKRVLEDWIYSKSKEINSTRNRLAKLNKDLASSEQNKSHISAELRKKEQQLTSDEEKFFNVCGSQDLDQDLSKLQEDLEKMSKQRAMLAGATAVYTQFISQLTEDREPCCPVCQRTFPSESDLQEVINDMQSKLRLVPDKLKNTEQDLKRKERKKDEMMALKPVRQSIVQLQEKELPELKNRLQTVNREIERLKGDVEEQETLLATLMSEEETAKACLPDISLLDRYQMDLKEVERKIAQHAAKLQGVDLTRTTQQVSQEKQETQHKLDTTSSKMELKRKLIQDQQEQIQTLRSAVNETRAEKLQLSSDMQKQQQLEEQCAEFTTEIQSLTRDIREAKEQLSPLSAALEKLQQEKQELLERKRQKQEEGQEKVDTVSLFSLLERQKESELHETNTQLHEAEKHKEKINKEIGNIRQDIDTQKVQERWLQDNLTLRKRVEELKEVVGKREALMKDMGNMQVMQLRQERREAERKLEDLKRNRSIALGRQKGFEDEILHYRKELREDQYDKADERYRNKMITMRTTELVIKDLDLYYKALDQTIMKFHSMKMDEINKIIRDLWRSTYRGQDIEYVEIRSDVDENSSAGVRRRVYNYRVVMVKGDTALDMRGRCSAGQKVLASLIIRLALAETFCLNCGILALDEPTTNLDRENIESLAHALVEIIKSRSRQRNFQLLIITHDEDFVELLGRSSYIEHFYRIRKNQDQNSEITKCSINSLSSYLH
;
A
#
# COMPACT_ATOMS: atom_id res chain seq x y z
N TYR A 1 -40.26 57.49 43.40
CA TYR A 1 -38.81 57.26 43.53
C TYR A 1 -38.51 55.83 44.01
N ASP A 2 -39.53 54.98 44.13
CA ASP A 2 -39.43 53.53 44.39
C ASP A 2 -38.81 52.72 43.24
N VAL A 3 -38.65 53.35 42.06
CA VAL A 3 -38.04 52.86 40.80
C VAL A 3 -36.52 52.64 40.88
N THR A 4 -35.97 52.27 42.04
CA THR A 4 -34.52 52.00 42.14
C THR A 4 -34.18 50.64 42.77
N ILE A 5 -35.12 49.99 43.48
CA ILE A 5 -34.86 48.72 44.16
C ILE A 5 -34.74 47.57 43.16
N ILE A 6 -35.69 47.47 42.22
CA ILE A 6 -35.69 46.42 41.19
C ILE A 6 -34.46 46.56 40.30
N GLU A 7 -34.09 47.79 39.96
CA GLU A 7 -32.93 48.17 39.18
C GLU A 7 -31.63 47.78 39.89
N CYS A 8 -31.54 48.05 41.19
CA CYS A 8 -30.40 47.62 42.02
C CYS A 8 -30.29 46.10 42.09
N LEU A 9 -31.41 45.38 42.19
CA LEU A 9 -31.46 43.92 42.20
C LEU A 9 -31.07 43.35 40.83
N LYS A 10 -31.60 43.90 39.73
CA LYS A 10 -31.22 43.54 38.35
C LYS A 10 -29.73 43.73 38.11
N TYR A 11 -29.18 44.89 38.48
CA TYR A 11 -27.75 45.17 38.30
C TYR A 11 -26.88 44.26 39.18
N SER A 12 -27.27 44.03 40.44
CA SER A 12 -26.52 43.16 41.35
C SER A 12 -26.47 41.71 40.88
N THR A 13 -27.60 41.20 40.38
CA THR A 13 -27.75 39.78 40.01
C THR A 13 -27.35 39.46 38.58
N SER A 14 -27.50 40.40 37.64
CA SER A 14 -27.29 40.15 36.20
C SER A 14 -26.36 41.13 35.48
N GLY A 15 -25.93 42.20 36.17
CA GLY A 15 -25.14 43.29 35.58
C GLY A 15 -25.92 44.18 34.61
N GLU A 16 -27.24 44.01 34.47
CA GLU A 16 -28.07 44.80 33.56
C GLU A 16 -28.45 46.15 34.18
N LEU A 17 -28.30 47.22 33.40
CA LEU A 17 -28.66 48.58 33.79
C LEU A 17 -30.17 48.85 33.56
N PRO A 18 -30.78 49.81 34.27
CA PRO A 18 -32.17 50.21 34.03
C PRO A 18 -32.46 50.58 32.57
N PRO A 19 -33.68 50.37 32.07
CA PRO A 19 -34.12 50.91 30.77
C PRO A 19 -33.86 52.42 30.69
N GLY A 20 -33.44 52.92 29.51
CA GLY A 20 -33.17 54.36 29.31
C GLY A 20 -31.88 54.92 29.95
N SER A 21 -31.17 54.16 30.79
CA SER A 21 -30.00 54.66 31.54
C SER A 21 -28.65 54.65 30.79
N LYS A 22 -28.67 54.50 29.46
CA LYS A 22 -27.46 54.49 28.59
C LYS A 22 -26.73 55.84 28.67
N GLY A 23 -25.80 55.98 29.61
CA GLY A 23 -25.04 57.21 29.82
C GLY A 23 -24.69 57.56 31.27
N GLY A 24 -25.19 56.80 32.26
CA GLY A 24 -24.86 57.01 33.69
C GLY A 24 -25.98 57.51 34.58
N ALA A 25 -27.21 57.63 34.06
CA ALA A 25 -28.40 58.10 34.79
C ALA A 25 -28.90 57.16 35.91
N PHE A 26 -28.16 56.09 36.23
CA PHE A 26 -28.42 55.20 37.37
C PHE A 26 -27.66 55.63 38.64
N VAL A 27 -26.61 56.44 38.49
CA VAL A 27 -25.87 57.05 39.60
C VAL A 27 -26.34 58.49 39.72
N HIS A 28 -26.34 59.03 40.94
CA HIS A 28 -26.67 60.44 41.18
C HIS A 28 -25.85 61.36 40.27
N ASP A 29 -26.48 62.37 39.66
CA ASP A 29 -25.83 63.23 38.68
C ASP A 29 -24.69 64.03 39.37
N PRO A 30 -23.44 63.96 38.88
CA PRO A 30 -22.34 64.73 39.42
C PRO A 30 -22.59 66.24 39.48
N LYS A 31 -23.41 66.80 38.57
CA LYS A 31 -23.81 68.21 38.62
C LYS A 31 -24.73 68.54 39.79
N ASP A 32 -25.67 67.64 40.08
CA ASP A 32 -26.61 67.79 41.20
C ASP A 32 -25.90 67.60 42.55
N ALA A 33 -24.91 66.72 42.62
CA ALA A 33 -24.03 66.56 43.78
C ALA A 33 -22.94 67.65 43.90
N HIS A 34 -22.79 68.51 42.90
CA HIS A 34 -21.68 69.48 42.80
C HIS A 34 -20.27 68.85 42.88
N GLU A 35 -20.11 67.63 42.36
CA GLU A 35 -18.84 66.89 42.33
C GLU A 35 -18.40 66.53 40.90
N THR A 36 -17.12 66.23 40.69
CA THR A 36 -16.60 65.83 39.36
C THR A 36 -16.69 64.32 39.11
N ASP A 37 -16.68 63.51 40.17
CA ASP A 37 -16.79 62.05 40.15
C ASP A 37 -17.70 61.60 41.30
N VAL A 38 -18.84 60.99 40.98
CA VAL A 38 -19.75 60.42 41.97
C VAL A 38 -19.60 58.91 41.95
N ARG A 39 -19.39 58.29 43.11
CA ARG A 39 -19.28 56.84 43.26
C ARG A 39 -20.53 56.27 43.90
N ALA A 40 -20.99 55.13 43.41
CA ALA A 40 -22.08 54.38 43.97
C ALA A 40 -21.67 52.92 44.19
N GLN A 41 -22.33 52.28 45.15
CA GLN A 41 -22.05 50.90 45.50
C GLN A 41 -23.34 50.19 45.88
N ILE A 42 -23.54 48.99 45.32
CA ILE A 42 -24.62 48.09 45.74
C ILE A 42 -24.00 46.87 46.41
N ARG A 43 -24.53 46.52 47.58
CA ARG A 43 -24.19 45.30 48.33
C ARG A 43 -25.42 44.42 48.44
N LEU A 44 -25.32 43.17 48.00
CA LEU A 44 -26.38 42.19 48.11
C LEU A 44 -25.88 40.99 48.91
N LEU A 45 -26.61 40.63 49.96
CA LEU A 45 -26.41 39.42 50.73
C LEU A 45 -27.53 38.44 50.37
N PHE A 46 -27.17 37.24 49.95
CA PHE A 46 -28.14 36.19 49.60
C PHE A 46 -27.64 34.81 50.08
N SER A 47 -28.53 33.82 50.05
CA SER A 47 -28.16 32.42 50.26
C SER A 47 -28.17 31.71 48.91
N ASP A 48 -27.10 31.00 48.59
CA ASP A 48 -26.99 30.29 47.31
C ASP A 48 -27.84 29.00 47.28
N VAL A 49 -27.82 28.28 46.15
CA VAL A 49 -28.54 27.01 45.97
C VAL A 49 -28.17 25.93 47.00
N ASN A 50 -27.01 26.04 47.65
CA ASN A 50 -26.56 25.11 48.70
C ASN A 50 -26.89 25.63 50.12
N GLY A 51 -27.48 26.83 50.24
CA GLY A 51 -27.82 27.47 51.50
C GLY A 51 -26.67 28.27 52.14
N GLU A 52 -25.56 28.48 51.43
CA GLU A 52 -24.42 29.24 51.94
C GLU A 52 -24.63 30.75 51.78
N LYS A 53 -24.23 31.53 52.78
CA LYS A 53 -24.34 33.00 52.73
C LYS A 53 -23.25 33.59 51.82
N VAL A 54 -23.68 34.29 50.77
CA VAL A 54 -22.83 34.96 49.80
C VAL A 54 -23.10 36.45 49.83
N THR A 55 -22.05 37.26 49.97
CA THR A 55 -22.13 38.72 49.85
C THR A 55 -21.48 39.14 48.54
N ILE A 56 -22.17 39.91 47.73
CA ILE A 56 -21.64 40.54 46.52
C ILE A 56 -21.67 42.04 46.64
N GLN A 57 -20.63 42.67 46.11
CA GLN A 57 -20.42 44.10 46.10
C GLN A 57 -20.11 44.53 44.66
N ARG A 58 -20.98 45.39 44.10
CA ARG A 58 -20.76 46.04 42.81
C ARG A 58 -20.58 47.53 43.02
N SER A 59 -19.39 48.01 42.71
CA SER A 59 -19.06 49.44 42.76
C SER A 59 -19.14 50.03 41.35
N MET A 60 -19.51 51.30 41.26
CA MET A 60 -19.60 52.04 40.00
C MET A 60 -19.27 53.52 40.23
N SER A 61 -18.88 54.22 39.18
CA SER A 61 -18.67 55.66 39.21
C SER A 61 -19.24 56.35 37.98
N CYS A 62 -19.70 57.58 38.16
CA CYS A 62 -20.12 58.47 37.11
C CYS A 62 -19.26 59.73 37.17
N THR A 63 -18.49 60.00 36.11
CA THR A 63 -17.58 61.15 36.05
C THR A 63 -18.07 62.14 35.00
N GLN A 64 -18.16 63.42 35.39
CA GLN A 64 -18.50 64.51 34.47
C GLN A 64 -17.30 64.91 33.62
N LYS A 65 -17.45 64.86 32.29
CA LYS A 65 -16.49 65.45 31.33
C LYS A 65 -17.09 66.70 30.69
N ALA A 66 -16.26 67.53 30.03
CA ALA A 66 -16.62 68.86 29.53
C ALA A 66 -17.94 68.95 28.71
N LYS A 67 -18.34 67.89 27.98
CA LYS A 67 -19.59 67.83 27.21
C LYS A 67 -20.44 66.55 27.42
N SER A 68 -20.00 65.62 28.27
CA SER A 68 -20.64 64.30 28.39
C SER A 68 -20.41 63.64 29.75
N TYR A 69 -21.31 62.73 30.14
CA TYR A 69 -21.16 61.86 31.29
C TYR A 69 -20.42 60.58 30.91
N THR A 70 -19.62 60.04 31.82
CA THR A 70 -18.99 58.72 31.65
C THR A 70 -19.26 57.82 32.85
N PHE A 71 -20.03 56.76 32.62
CA PHE A 71 -20.28 55.70 33.59
C PHE A 71 -19.20 54.62 33.50
N LYS A 72 -18.73 54.13 34.65
CA LYS A 72 -17.78 53.02 34.78
C LYS A 72 -18.21 52.07 35.89
N SER A 73 -18.25 50.77 35.59
CA SER A 73 -18.27 49.74 36.63
C SER A 73 -16.86 49.58 37.20
N LEU A 74 -16.73 49.66 38.52
CA LEU A 74 -15.46 49.49 39.25
C LEU A 74 -15.28 48.02 39.67
N GLU A 75 -14.21 47.74 40.41
CA GLU A 75 -13.89 46.41 40.94
C GLU A 75 -15.06 45.82 41.74
N GLN A 76 -15.40 44.56 41.45
CA GLN A 76 -16.53 43.85 42.04
C GLN A 76 -15.99 42.73 42.94
N VAL A 77 -16.60 42.57 44.11
CA VAL A 77 -16.11 41.65 45.14
C VAL A 77 -17.21 40.66 45.48
N ILE A 78 -16.84 39.38 45.52
CA ILE A 78 -17.68 38.33 46.10
C ILE A 78 -17.02 37.79 47.37
N THR A 79 -17.82 37.62 48.41
CA THR A 79 -17.38 37.12 49.69
C THR A 79 -18.22 35.92 50.10
N ARG A 80 -17.55 34.83 50.44
CA ARG A 80 -18.15 33.56 50.87
C ARG A 80 -17.58 33.14 52.23
N TRP A 81 -18.32 32.30 52.94
CA TRP A 81 -17.85 31.64 54.15
C TRP A 81 -17.38 30.24 53.76
N LYS A 82 -16.08 29.94 53.95
CA LYS A 82 -15.51 28.59 53.74
C LYS A 82 -14.81 28.16 55.02
N ASP A 83 -15.17 26.99 55.55
CA ASP A 83 -14.56 26.40 56.75
C ASP A 83 -14.53 27.34 57.98
N GLY A 84 -15.53 28.23 58.10
CA GLY A 84 -15.61 29.23 59.18
C GLY A 84 -14.86 30.53 58.93
N GLU A 85 -14.07 30.64 57.85
CA GLU A 85 -13.36 31.86 57.45
C GLU A 85 -14.04 32.61 56.29
N LYS A 86 -13.94 33.94 56.32
CA LYS A 86 -14.52 34.84 55.32
C LYS A 86 -13.53 35.04 54.17
N VAL A 87 -13.75 34.34 53.05
CA VAL A 87 -12.91 34.44 51.85
C VAL A 87 -13.52 35.47 50.89
N SER A 88 -12.78 36.54 50.59
CA SER A 88 -13.17 37.57 49.62
C SER A 88 -12.35 37.45 48.35
N LEU A 89 -13.02 37.35 47.20
CA LEU A 89 -12.41 37.25 45.89
C LEU A 89 -12.80 38.48 45.06
N SER A 90 -11.81 39.19 44.54
CA SER A 90 -12.03 40.19 43.50
C SER A 90 -12.25 39.48 42.16
N SER A 91 -13.30 39.85 41.44
CA SER A 91 -13.69 39.21 40.19
C SER A 91 -13.95 40.25 39.10
N LYS A 92 -13.65 39.89 37.84
CA LYS A 92 -14.03 40.70 36.68
C LYS A 92 -15.55 40.65 36.50
N CYS A 93 -16.16 41.76 36.06
CA CYS A 93 -17.62 41.90 35.94
C CYS A 93 -18.34 40.70 35.27
N GLY A 94 -17.78 40.16 34.18
CA GLY A 94 -18.38 39.03 33.45
C GLY A 94 -18.19 37.66 34.08
N GLU A 95 -17.21 37.50 34.98
CA GLU A 95 -17.03 36.28 35.78
C GLU A 95 -18.01 36.28 36.96
N LEU A 96 -18.22 37.44 37.61
CA LEU A 96 -19.21 37.60 38.67
C LEU A 96 -20.64 37.32 38.17
N ASP A 97 -21.02 37.81 36.99
CA ASP A 97 -22.35 37.54 36.41
C ASP A 97 -22.61 36.03 36.22
N ARG A 98 -21.58 35.27 35.80
CA ARG A 98 -21.68 33.81 35.62
C ARG A 98 -21.79 33.11 36.97
N GLU A 99 -21.01 33.55 37.94
CA GLU A 99 -21.03 33.05 39.30
C GLU A 99 -22.40 33.29 39.95
N MET A 100 -23.00 34.46 39.75
CA MET A 100 -24.34 34.81 40.23
C MET A 100 -25.44 33.91 39.64
N ILE A 101 -25.41 33.67 38.32
CA ILE A 101 -26.35 32.74 37.65
C ILE A 101 -26.22 31.33 38.24
N SER A 102 -24.99 30.87 38.52
CA SER A 102 -24.76 29.56 39.12
C SER A 102 -25.20 29.49 40.58
N SER A 103 -24.90 30.52 41.37
CA SER A 103 -25.23 30.57 42.81
C SER A 103 -26.72 30.77 43.06
N LEU A 104 -27.45 31.47 42.18
CA LEU A 104 -28.91 31.61 42.27
C LEU A 104 -29.66 30.46 41.58
N GLY A 105 -29.00 29.69 40.71
CA GLY A 105 -29.61 28.53 40.04
C GLY A 105 -30.67 28.90 38.97
N VAL A 106 -30.67 30.14 38.47
CA VAL A 106 -31.61 30.64 37.46
C VAL A 106 -30.89 31.38 36.34
N SER A 107 -31.43 31.30 35.12
CA SER A 107 -30.80 31.94 33.95
C SER A 107 -30.93 33.47 34.00
N LYS A 108 -29.99 34.18 33.39
CA LYS A 108 -30.04 35.65 33.26
C LYS A 108 -31.36 36.17 32.67
N PRO A 109 -31.90 35.59 31.57
CA PRO A 109 -33.20 36.00 31.04
C PRO A 109 -34.36 35.83 32.04
N VAL A 110 -34.32 34.79 32.88
CA VAL A 110 -35.32 34.58 33.94
C VAL A 110 -35.18 35.62 35.04
N LEU A 111 -33.95 35.94 35.47
CA LEU A 111 -33.70 37.04 36.43
C LEU A 111 -34.26 38.38 35.93
N ASN A 112 -34.09 38.67 34.64
CA ASN A 112 -34.34 40.02 34.10
C ASN A 112 -35.76 40.23 33.57
N HIS A 113 -36.40 39.19 33.02
CA HIS A 113 -37.73 39.30 32.41
C HIS A 113 -38.84 38.68 33.27
N VAL A 114 -38.50 37.86 34.26
CA VAL A 114 -39.48 37.15 35.10
C VAL A 114 -39.40 37.60 36.56
N ILE A 115 -38.23 37.45 37.20
CA ILE A 115 -38.04 37.71 38.64
C ILE A 115 -38.00 39.21 38.94
N PHE A 116 -37.00 39.94 38.42
CA PHE A 116 -36.79 41.37 38.64
C PHE A 116 -37.20 42.17 37.40
N CYS A 117 -38.37 41.90 36.85
CA CYS A 117 -38.87 42.65 35.69
C CYS A 117 -39.32 44.05 36.12
N HIS A 118 -38.86 45.07 35.40
CA HIS A 118 -39.18 46.47 35.66
C HIS A 118 -40.63 46.79 35.25
N GLN A 119 -41.30 47.70 35.96
CA GLN A 119 -42.67 48.15 35.66
C GLN A 119 -42.93 48.45 34.16
N GLU A 120 -42.06 49.22 33.48
CA GLU A 120 -42.23 49.60 32.07
C GLU A 120 -42.14 48.40 31.10
N GLU A 121 -41.39 47.36 31.48
CA GLU A 121 -41.20 46.15 30.65
C GLU A 121 -42.15 45.02 31.03
N SER A 122 -42.98 45.19 32.07
CA SER A 122 -43.83 44.15 32.67
C SER A 122 -44.82 43.52 31.67
N ASN A 123 -45.28 44.30 30.68
CA ASN A 123 -46.22 43.87 29.65
C ASN A 123 -45.59 43.13 28.46
N TRP A 124 -44.32 42.75 28.55
CA TRP A 124 -43.62 42.06 27.46
C TRP A 124 -44.27 40.77 26.95
N PRO A 125 -45.04 39.97 27.74
CA PRO A 125 -45.71 38.78 27.20
C PRO A 125 -46.70 39.09 26.06
N LEU A 126 -47.15 40.34 25.94
CA LEU A 126 -48.06 40.82 24.90
C LEU A 126 -47.34 41.68 23.83
N SER A 127 -46.01 41.64 23.80
CA SER A 127 -45.19 42.35 22.81
C SER A 127 -45.28 41.74 21.40
N GLU A 128 -44.66 42.38 20.42
CA GLU A 128 -44.72 41.91 19.03
C GLU A 128 -44.02 40.57 18.83
N GLY A 129 -44.51 39.78 17.86
CA GLY A 129 -44.12 38.37 17.70
C GLY A 129 -42.60 38.11 17.69
N LYS A 130 -41.80 38.99 17.08
CA LYS A 130 -40.33 38.86 17.10
C LYS A 130 -39.73 39.11 18.49
N ALA A 131 -40.10 40.20 19.16
CA ALA A 131 -39.60 40.54 20.49
C ALA A 131 -40.05 39.52 21.54
N LEU A 132 -41.29 39.05 21.43
CA LEU A 132 -41.86 38.01 22.29
C LEU A 132 -41.10 36.68 22.13
N LYS A 133 -40.85 36.29 20.88
CA LYS A 133 -40.07 35.10 20.55
C LYS A 133 -38.66 35.16 21.12
N ASP A 134 -37.95 36.26 20.93
CA ASP A 134 -36.58 36.40 21.42
C ASP A 134 -36.51 36.27 22.95
N LYS A 135 -37.50 36.77 23.67
CA LYS A 135 -37.62 36.61 25.13
C LYS A 135 -37.92 35.17 25.54
N PHE A 136 -38.88 34.50 24.91
CA PHE A 136 -39.15 33.08 25.19
C PHE A 136 -37.95 32.20 24.85
N ASP A 137 -37.38 32.30 23.64
CA ASP A 137 -36.21 31.49 23.23
C ASP A 137 -35.02 31.68 24.20
N SER A 138 -34.87 32.87 24.79
CA SER A 138 -33.87 33.16 25.81
C SER A 138 -34.20 32.55 27.17
N ILE A 139 -35.47 32.60 27.61
CA ILE A 139 -35.95 32.00 28.86
C ILE A 139 -35.81 30.47 28.83
N PHE A 140 -36.21 29.83 27.74
CA PHE A 140 -36.05 28.38 27.53
C PHE A 140 -34.57 27.94 27.38
N ALA A 141 -33.63 28.89 27.30
CA ALA A 141 -32.21 28.65 27.04
C ALA A 141 -31.92 27.81 25.77
N ALA A 142 -32.89 27.71 24.85
CA ALA A 142 -32.80 26.91 23.63
C ALA A 142 -31.77 27.48 22.64
N THR A 143 -31.42 28.77 22.77
CA THR A 143 -30.44 29.46 21.90
C THR A 143 -29.07 28.77 21.84
N LYS A 144 -28.60 28.15 22.93
CA LYS A 144 -27.33 27.40 22.94
C LYS A 144 -27.43 26.11 22.10
N TYR A 145 -28.48 25.33 22.29
CA TYR A 145 -28.70 24.09 21.57
C TYR A 145 -29.00 24.31 20.09
N ILE A 146 -29.71 25.39 19.78
CA ILE A 146 -29.95 25.86 18.41
C ILE A 146 -28.63 26.23 17.69
N LYS A 147 -27.70 26.91 18.38
CA LYS A 147 -26.36 27.18 17.83
C LYS A 147 -25.56 25.90 17.60
N ALA A 148 -25.69 24.92 18.49
CA ALA A 148 -25.06 23.61 18.30
C ALA A 148 -25.62 22.87 17.07
N LEU A 149 -26.95 22.86 16.88
CA LEU A 149 -27.59 22.31 15.68
C LEU A 149 -27.10 22.99 14.39
N GLU A 150 -26.97 24.32 14.38
CA GLU A 150 -26.44 25.05 13.23
C GLU A 150 -24.97 24.70 12.94
N THR A 151 -24.18 24.52 14.00
CA THR A 151 -22.76 24.12 13.86
C THR A 151 -22.65 22.70 13.30
N MET A 152 -23.44 21.75 13.80
CA MET A 152 -23.53 20.38 13.27
C MET A 152 -23.94 20.37 11.80
N ARG A 153 -24.91 21.22 11.42
CA ARG A 153 -25.35 21.38 10.02
C ARG A 153 -24.23 21.90 9.13
N GLN A 154 -23.51 22.94 9.56
CA GLN A 154 -22.38 23.50 8.80
C GLN A 154 -21.25 22.48 8.64
N LEU A 155 -20.92 21.73 9.69
CA LEU A 155 -19.95 20.65 9.62
C LEU A 155 -20.40 19.56 8.63
N ARG A 156 -21.67 19.14 8.67
CA ARG A 156 -22.23 18.17 7.72
C ARG A 156 -22.08 18.64 6.27
N LEU A 157 -22.39 19.91 5.98
CA LEU A 157 -22.23 20.49 4.64
C LEU A 157 -20.77 20.49 4.17
N LYS A 158 -19.83 20.89 5.04
CA LYS A 158 -18.39 20.87 4.76
C LYS A 158 -17.91 19.44 4.46
N GLN A 159 -18.30 18.46 5.27
CA GLN A 159 -17.93 17.06 5.05
C GLN A 159 -18.56 16.50 3.76
N SER A 160 -19.81 16.86 3.45
CA SER A 160 -20.43 16.50 2.16
C SER A 160 -19.67 17.04 0.96
N GLN A 161 -19.10 18.24 1.07
CA GLN A 161 -18.27 18.82 0.02
C GLN A 161 -16.95 18.04 -0.15
N ILE A 162 -16.29 17.70 0.97
CA ILE A 162 -15.08 16.86 0.97
C ILE A 162 -15.35 15.50 0.32
N VAL A 163 -16.49 14.86 0.59
CA VAL A 163 -16.87 13.59 -0.07
C VAL A 163 -16.97 13.75 -1.58
N LYS A 164 -17.55 14.84 -2.09
CA LYS A 164 -17.63 15.10 -3.54
C LYS A 164 -16.25 15.28 -4.17
N GLU A 165 -15.36 16.01 -3.51
CA GLU A 165 -13.97 16.20 -3.96
C GLU A 165 -13.22 14.86 -3.99
N CYS A 166 -13.33 14.07 -2.92
CA CYS A 166 -12.77 12.72 -2.85
C CYS A 166 -13.32 11.81 -3.96
N GLN A 167 -14.61 11.90 -4.29
CA GLN A 167 -15.21 11.10 -5.37
C GLN A 167 -14.63 11.44 -6.75
N VAL A 168 -14.37 12.72 -7.02
CA VAL A 168 -13.73 13.12 -8.29
C VAL A 168 -12.30 12.60 -8.36
N GLU A 169 -11.51 12.77 -7.29
CA GLU A 169 -10.13 12.30 -7.22
C GLU A 169 -10.04 10.77 -7.31
N LEU A 170 -10.97 10.05 -6.67
CA LEU A 170 -11.06 8.59 -6.74
C LEU A 170 -11.29 8.06 -8.16
N ARG A 171 -11.97 8.80 -9.04
CA ARG A 171 -12.13 8.38 -10.45
C ARG A 171 -10.77 8.36 -11.16
N TYR A 172 -9.98 9.41 -10.97
CA TYR A 172 -8.64 9.51 -11.55
C TYR A 172 -7.69 8.46 -10.95
N LEU A 173 -7.67 8.32 -9.62
CA LEU A 173 -6.85 7.31 -8.95
C LEU A 173 -7.24 5.87 -9.33
N LYS A 174 -8.53 5.63 -9.60
CA LYS A 174 -9.01 4.33 -10.10
C LYS A 174 -8.46 4.02 -11.50
N GLN A 175 -8.49 5.00 -12.41
CA GLN A 175 -7.90 4.83 -13.74
C GLN A 175 -6.40 4.55 -13.67
N ASN A 176 -5.67 5.28 -12.81
CA ASN A 176 -4.24 5.04 -12.61
C ASN A 176 -3.96 3.65 -12.02
N LYS A 177 -4.78 3.21 -11.06
CA LYS A 177 -4.70 1.85 -10.51
C LYS A 177 -4.91 0.80 -11.60
N GLU A 178 -5.99 0.92 -12.39
CA GLU A 178 -6.32 -0.04 -13.45
C GLU A 178 -5.20 -0.09 -14.51
N LYS A 179 -4.66 1.07 -14.91
CA LYS A 179 -3.52 1.11 -15.84
C LYS A 179 -2.25 0.51 -15.23
N ALA A 180 -1.93 0.82 -13.98
CA ALA A 180 -0.80 0.22 -13.28
C ALA A 180 -0.93 -1.31 -13.12
N GLN A 181 -2.17 -1.82 -13.01
CA GLN A 181 -2.43 -3.25 -13.01
C GLN A 181 -2.20 -3.87 -14.40
N GLN A 182 -2.71 -3.25 -15.46
CA GLN A 182 -2.49 -3.70 -16.85
C GLN A 182 -1.00 -3.75 -17.21
N ILE A 183 -0.22 -2.75 -16.79
CA ILE A 183 1.22 -2.74 -17.03
C ILE A 183 1.91 -3.87 -16.24
N ARG A 184 1.51 -4.13 -14.99
CA ARG A 184 2.03 -5.28 -14.22
C ARG A 184 1.74 -6.62 -14.88
N GLU A 185 0.50 -6.84 -15.32
CA GLU A 185 0.12 -8.06 -16.06
C GLU A 185 0.91 -8.21 -17.37
N THR A 186 1.21 -7.10 -18.05
CA THR A 186 2.06 -7.08 -19.23
C THR A 186 3.50 -7.46 -18.90
N VAL A 187 4.06 -6.93 -17.81
CA VAL A 187 5.40 -7.30 -17.31
C VAL A 187 5.46 -8.79 -17.00
N ASP A 188 4.49 -9.33 -16.25
CA ASP A 188 4.45 -10.75 -15.90
C ASP A 188 4.39 -11.64 -17.14
N THR A 189 3.57 -11.25 -18.13
CA THR A 189 3.47 -11.97 -19.41
C THR A 189 4.80 -11.96 -20.18
N LYS A 190 5.49 -10.81 -20.21
CA LYS A 190 6.79 -10.67 -20.89
C LYS A 190 7.91 -11.40 -20.16
N GLU A 191 7.89 -11.43 -18.82
CA GLU A 191 8.81 -12.21 -18.00
C GLU A 191 8.65 -13.71 -18.25
N ALA A 192 7.40 -14.19 -18.36
CA ALA A 192 7.12 -15.57 -18.75
C ALA A 192 7.64 -15.91 -20.16
N GLN A 193 7.46 -15.01 -21.14
CA GLN A 193 8.01 -15.16 -22.49
C GLN A 193 9.55 -15.16 -22.51
N LEU A 194 10.18 -14.32 -21.69
CA LEU A 194 11.63 -14.29 -21.52
C LEU A 194 12.16 -15.60 -20.93
N MET A 195 11.51 -16.12 -19.89
CA MET A 195 11.84 -17.40 -19.28
C MET A 195 11.76 -18.55 -20.29
N ALA A 196 10.66 -18.67 -21.03
CA ALA A 196 10.51 -19.68 -22.07
C ALA A 196 11.58 -19.58 -23.18
N SER A 197 11.97 -18.35 -23.55
CA SER A 197 13.06 -18.11 -24.51
C SER A 197 14.44 -18.47 -23.93
N LYS A 198 14.66 -18.26 -22.61
CA LYS A 198 15.87 -18.70 -21.89
C LYS A 198 15.99 -20.21 -21.87
N ASP A 199 14.90 -20.91 -21.55
CA ASP A 199 14.85 -22.37 -21.60
C ASP A 199 15.11 -22.92 -23.01
N SER A 200 14.54 -22.28 -24.04
CA SER A 200 14.79 -22.66 -25.44
C SER A 200 16.26 -22.48 -25.84
N VAL A 201 16.92 -21.39 -25.42
CA VAL A 201 18.37 -21.21 -25.67
C VAL A 201 19.19 -22.27 -24.95
N GLN A 202 18.88 -22.55 -23.68
CA GLN A 202 19.55 -23.60 -22.90
C GLN A 202 19.43 -24.97 -23.58
N GLN A 203 18.24 -25.31 -24.08
CA GLN A 203 18.01 -26.56 -24.82
C GLN A 203 18.83 -26.63 -26.12
N ILE A 204 18.92 -25.53 -26.87
CA ILE A 204 19.72 -25.45 -28.10
C ILE A 204 21.22 -25.56 -27.76
N GLU A 205 21.70 -24.91 -26.70
CA GLU A 205 23.09 -25.00 -26.25
C GLU A 205 23.48 -26.42 -25.83
N ASN A 206 22.59 -27.12 -25.10
CA ASN A 206 22.78 -28.53 -24.75
C ASN A 206 22.86 -29.47 -25.97
N GLN A 207 22.31 -29.08 -27.13
CA GLN A 207 22.42 -29.84 -28.38
C GLN A 207 23.68 -29.48 -29.19
N ILE A 208 24.23 -28.28 -29.00
CA ILE A 208 25.44 -27.80 -29.68
C ILE A 208 26.69 -28.52 -29.16
N GLU A 209 26.86 -28.61 -27.84
CA GLU A 209 28.04 -29.21 -27.20
C GLU A 209 28.38 -30.64 -27.68
N PRO A 210 27.44 -31.61 -27.73
CA PRO A 210 27.74 -32.95 -28.23
C PRO A 210 28.10 -32.98 -29.72
N LEU A 211 27.55 -32.06 -30.53
CA LEU A 211 27.91 -31.96 -31.95
C LEU A 211 29.31 -31.38 -32.15
N GLU A 212 29.71 -30.38 -31.35
CA GLU A 212 31.07 -29.82 -31.37
C GLU A 212 32.09 -30.86 -30.92
N ASN A 213 31.81 -31.60 -29.84
CA ASN A 213 32.65 -32.71 -29.39
C ASN A 213 32.79 -33.82 -30.44
N ARG A 214 31.69 -34.16 -31.13
CA ARG A 214 31.69 -35.15 -32.21
C ARG A 214 32.49 -34.68 -33.43
N LEU A 215 32.38 -33.41 -33.81
CA LEU A 215 33.17 -32.83 -34.89
C LEU A 215 34.67 -32.85 -34.55
N MET A 216 35.04 -32.52 -33.31
CA MET A 216 36.43 -32.55 -32.88
C MET A 216 37.02 -33.97 -32.88
N ASP A 217 36.25 -34.99 -32.48
CA ASP A 217 36.64 -36.40 -32.59
C ASP A 217 36.83 -36.83 -34.07
N ILE A 218 35.91 -36.42 -34.96
CA ILE A 218 36.02 -36.71 -36.40
C ILE A 218 37.25 -36.02 -37.00
N ASP A 219 37.52 -34.76 -36.67
CA ASP A 219 38.70 -34.02 -37.16
C ASP A 219 40.01 -34.60 -36.63
N LEU A 220 40.06 -35.07 -35.38
CA LEU A 220 41.21 -35.80 -34.84
C LEU A 220 41.47 -37.10 -35.61
N LYS A 221 40.42 -37.85 -35.96
CA LYS A 221 40.52 -39.08 -36.76
C LYS A 221 40.97 -38.78 -38.19
N LEU A 222 40.40 -37.78 -38.84
CA LEU A 222 40.83 -37.33 -40.18
C LEU A 222 42.27 -36.79 -40.18
N GLY A 223 42.69 -36.11 -39.11
CA GLY A 223 44.07 -35.66 -38.92
C GLY A 223 45.05 -36.81 -38.78
N LYS A 224 44.69 -37.91 -38.10
CA LYS A 224 45.48 -39.15 -38.06
C LYS A 224 45.60 -39.78 -39.44
N VAL A 225 44.52 -39.82 -40.21
CA VAL A 225 44.53 -40.32 -41.60
C VAL A 225 45.48 -39.50 -42.48
N MET A 226 45.49 -38.17 -42.36
CA MET A 226 46.42 -37.33 -43.12
C MET A 226 47.89 -37.56 -42.72
N LYS A 227 48.17 -37.82 -41.44
CA LYS A 227 49.54 -38.18 -40.99
C LYS A 227 49.99 -39.52 -41.57
N LEU A 228 49.14 -40.54 -41.50
CA LEU A 228 49.42 -41.86 -42.08
C LEU A 228 49.63 -41.78 -43.60
N ASP A 229 48.81 -41.01 -44.32
CA ASP A 229 48.96 -40.80 -45.77
C ASP A 229 50.29 -40.11 -46.12
N ASN A 230 50.70 -39.11 -45.33
CA ASN A 230 52.00 -38.44 -45.50
C ASN A 230 53.18 -39.36 -45.20
N GLU A 231 53.09 -40.20 -44.16
CA GLU A 231 54.11 -41.19 -43.80
C GLU A 231 54.25 -42.27 -44.88
N ILE A 232 53.14 -42.76 -45.44
CA ILE A 232 53.14 -43.71 -46.56
C ILE A 232 53.81 -43.08 -47.80
N LYS A 233 53.47 -41.84 -48.14
CA LYS A 233 54.10 -41.11 -49.27
C LYS A 233 55.60 -40.91 -49.06
N ALA A 234 56.03 -40.59 -47.83
CA ALA A 234 57.44 -40.45 -47.50
C ALA A 234 58.21 -41.78 -47.64
N LEU A 235 57.60 -42.88 -47.20
CA LEU A 235 58.16 -44.23 -47.37
C LEU A 235 58.22 -44.66 -48.84
N ASP A 236 57.23 -44.33 -49.66
CA ASP A 236 57.23 -44.61 -51.10
C ASP A 236 58.34 -43.84 -51.83
N SER A 237 58.52 -42.56 -51.54
CA SER A 237 59.63 -41.77 -52.08
C SER A 237 60.99 -42.33 -51.65
N ARG A 238 61.14 -42.74 -50.38
CA ARG A 238 62.38 -43.33 -49.86
C ARG A 238 62.69 -44.68 -50.51
N LYS A 239 61.68 -45.52 -50.70
CA LYS A 239 61.81 -46.80 -51.43
C LYS A 239 62.34 -46.55 -52.84
N LYS A 240 61.75 -45.60 -53.55
CA LYS A 240 62.11 -45.29 -54.94
C LYS A 240 63.54 -44.78 -55.09
N GLN A 241 63.96 -43.90 -54.17
CA GLN A 241 65.34 -43.42 -54.11
C GLN A 241 66.33 -44.56 -53.84
N MET A 242 66.04 -45.44 -52.88
CA MET A 242 66.92 -46.59 -52.56
C MET A 242 67.01 -47.61 -53.71
N GLU A 243 65.94 -47.77 -54.51
CA GLU A 243 65.95 -48.60 -55.73
C GLU A 243 66.83 -47.99 -56.83
N GLU A 244 66.81 -46.67 -57.00
CA GLU A 244 67.66 -45.94 -57.95
C GLU A 244 69.14 -45.96 -57.53
N ASP A 245 69.44 -45.68 -56.26
CA ASP A 245 70.81 -45.68 -55.71
C ASP A 245 71.47 -47.08 -55.77
N ASN A 246 70.70 -48.16 -55.58
CA ASN A 246 71.23 -49.53 -55.71
C ASN A 246 71.55 -49.89 -57.16
N LYS A 247 70.79 -49.33 -58.11
CA LYS A 247 70.98 -49.55 -59.54
C LYS A 247 72.21 -48.81 -60.07
N GLU A 248 72.47 -47.59 -59.60
CA GLU A 248 73.71 -46.84 -59.90
C GLU A 248 74.98 -47.53 -59.38
N LEU A 249 74.90 -48.19 -58.21
CA LEU A 249 76.03 -48.94 -57.62
C LEU A 249 76.32 -50.26 -58.36
N GLU A 250 75.31 -50.90 -58.96
CA GLU A 250 75.54 -52.05 -59.86
C GLU A 250 76.23 -51.64 -61.17
N GLU A 251 75.95 -50.43 -61.69
CA GLU A 251 76.47 -49.95 -62.97
C GLU A 251 77.92 -49.43 -62.92
N THR A 252 78.45 -49.10 -61.74
CA THR A 252 79.82 -48.55 -61.56
C THR A 252 80.88 -49.57 -61.12
N MET A 253 80.50 -50.83 -60.92
CA MET A 253 81.43 -51.89 -60.51
C MET A 253 82.05 -52.60 -61.73
N GLU A 254 83.36 -52.46 -61.95
CA GLU A 254 84.04 -53.06 -63.11
C GLU A 254 84.24 -54.59 -63.01
N GLN A 255 84.22 -55.19 -61.81
CA GLN A 255 84.20 -56.66 -61.59
C GLN A 255 83.53 -57.05 -60.26
N VAL A 256 82.53 -57.94 -60.30
CA VAL A 256 81.88 -58.56 -59.12
C VAL A 256 82.66 -59.80 -58.69
N PHE A 257 82.96 -59.94 -57.39
CA PHE A 257 83.66 -61.12 -56.88
C PHE A 257 82.77 -62.38 -56.99
N GLN A 258 83.27 -63.43 -57.65
CA GLN A 258 82.51 -64.65 -57.97
C GLN A 258 82.80 -65.84 -57.04
N GLY A 259 83.63 -65.66 -56.01
CA GLY A 259 83.92 -66.70 -55.00
C GLY A 259 82.83 -66.81 -53.93
N SER A 260 82.97 -67.82 -53.06
CA SER A 260 82.06 -68.02 -51.91
C SER A 260 82.23 -66.93 -50.84
N ASP A 261 81.20 -66.72 -50.02
CA ASP A 261 81.25 -65.74 -48.92
C ASP A 261 82.39 -66.05 -47.94
N GLU A 262 82.80 -67.31 -47.79
CA GLU A 262 83.93 -67.71 -46.92
C GLU A 262 85.32 -67.31 -47.47
N GLU A 263 85.55 -67.36 -48.79
CA GLU A 263 86.85 -67.01 -49.41
C GLU A 263 87.08 -65.49 -49.49
N LEU A 264 86.01 -64.71 -49.70
CA LEU A 264 86.05 -63.24 -49.61
C LEU A 264 86.31 -62.81 -48.14
N GLN A 265 85.73 -63.55 -47.19
CA GLN A 265 85.95 -63.33 -45.76
C GLN A 265 87.40 -63.61 -45.35
N GLU A 266 88.09 -64.60 -45.92
CA GLU A 266 89.43 -65.01 -45.48
C GLU A 266 90.54 -64.03 -45.91
N ILE A 267 90.44 -63.47 -47.13
CA ILE A 267 91.35 -62.43 -47.64
C ILE A 267 91.09 -61.09 -46.94
N TYR A 268 89.82 -60.76 -46.68
CA TYR A 268 89.45 -59.64 -45.81
C TYR A 268 89.92 -59.85 -44.37
N GLN A 269 89.85 -61.07 -43.82
CA GLN A 269 90.24 -61.39 -42.43
C GLN A 269 91.75 -61.32 -42.17
N ASN A 270 92.61 -61.63 -43.15
CA ASN A 270 94.07 -61.51 -43.00
C ASN A 270 94.56 -60.05 -43.10
N HIS A 271 93.94 -59.21 -43.93
CA HIS A 271 94.18 -57.76 -43.96
C HIS A 271 93.55 -57.06 -42.75
N GLN A 272 92.33 -57.48 -42.37
CA GLN A 272 91.73 -57.11 -41.10
C GLN A 272 92.54 -57.60 -39.91
N ARG A 273 93.36 -58.65 -39.94
CA ARG A 273 94.09 -59.07 -38.72
C ARG A 273 95.10 -58.00 -38.28
N THR A 274 95.74 -57.34 -39.24
CA THR A 274 96.73 -56.26 -39.05
C THR A 274 96.07 -54.91 -38.72
N VAL A 275 94.91 -54.62 -39.33
CA VAL A 275 94.07 -53.45 -38.99
C VAL A 275 93.37 -53.68 -37.64
N ARG A 276 92.82 -54.87 -37.37
CA ARG A 276 92.20 -55.32 -36.11
C ARG A 276 93.18 -55.33 -34.96
N GLU A 277 94.49 -55.48 -35.12
CA GLU A 277 95.42 -55.39 -33.99
C GLU A 277 95.58 -53.94 -33.50
N LYS A 278 95.46 -52.97 -34.43
CA LYS A 278 95.45 -51.52 -34.13
C LYS A 278 94.04 -50.98 -33.80
N GLU A 279 92.99 -51.49 -34.43
CA GLU A 279 91.59 -51.25 -34.05
C GLU A 279 91.22 -51.96 -32.75
N ARG A 280 91.81 -53.12 -32.38
CA ARG A 280 91.57 -53.79 -31.08
C ARG A 280 92.07 -52.94 -29.93
N ARG A 281 93.19 -52.23 -30.09
CA ARG A 281 93.63 -51.19 -29.14
C ARG A 281 92.68 -49.98 -29.09
N LEU A 282 92.12 -49.55 -30.23
CA LEU A 282 91.08 -48.49 -30.27
C LEU A 282 89.74 -48.95 -29.65
N THR A 283 89.36 -50.20 -29.88
CA THR A 283 88.10 -50.82 -29.46
C THR A 283 88.15 -51.26 -28.00
N GLU A 284 89.31 -51.62 -27.45
CA GLU A 284 89.51 -51.84 -26.00
C GLU A 284 89.28 -50.52 -25.24
N CYS A 285 89.86 -49.41 -25.69
CA CYS A 285 89.57 -48.09 -25.12
C CYS A 285 88.10 -47.64 -25.33
N GLN A 286 87.44 -47.99 -26.44
CA GLN A 286 86.01 -47.68 -26.65
C GLN A 286 85.05 -48.60 -25.86
N LYS A 287 85.39 -49.87 -25.64
CA LYS A 287 84.60 -50.82 -24.84
C LYS A 287 84.67 -50.52 -23.34
N GLU A 288 85.78 -50.01 -22.83
CA GLU A 288 85.86 -49.54 -21.44
C GLU A 288 84.99 -48.29 -21.21
N LEU A 289 84.88 -47.40 -22.21
CA LEU A 289 83.99 -46.23 -22.17
C LEU A 289 82.50 -46.63 -22.21
N GLU A 290 82.12 -47.62 -23.01
CA GLU A 290 80.73 -48.14 -23.06
C GLU A 290 80.34 -48.99 -21.84
N ARG A 291 81.26 -49.78 -21.26
CA ARG A 291 80.99 -50.57 -20.04
C ARG A 291 80.69 -49.65 -18.85
N ALA A 292 81.47 -48.58 -18.67
CA ALA A 292 81.19 -47.57 -17.65
C ALA A 292 79.83 -46.86 -17.89
N GLY A 293 79.43 -46.65 -19.14
CA GLY A 293 78.14 -46.03 -19.49
C GLY A 293 76.90 -46.91 -19.27
N ARG A 294 76.98 -48.22 -19.55
CA ARG A 294 75.86 -49.16 -19.37
C ARG A 294 75.60 -49.48 -17.89
N GLU A 295 76.63 -49.50 -17.07
CA GLU A 295 76.50 -49.76 -15.63
C GLU A 295 75.81 -48.61 -14.88
N CYS A 296 76.07 -47.35 -15.26
CA CYS A 296 75.32 -46.17 -14.76
C CYS A 296 73.82 -46.20 -15.13
N GLN A 297 73.44 -46.76 -16.29
CA GLN A 297 72.04 -46.84 -16.71
C GLN A 297 71.28 -48.01 -16.06
N ARG A 298 71.95 -49.14 -15.82
CA ARG A 298 71.37 -50.31 -15.13
C ARG A 298 71.05 -50.00 -13.66
N LEU A 299 72.00 -49.38 -12.94
CA LEU A 299 71.84 -49.01 -11.53
C LEU A 299 70.73 -47.94 -11.30
N ASN A 300 70.48 -47.05 -12.27
CA ASN A 300 69.41 -46.05 -12.18
C ASN A 300 67.99 -46.62 -12.40
N ARG A 301 67.82 -47.68 -13.20
CA ARG A 301 66.50 -48.32 -13.41
C ARG A 301 66.07 -49.15 -12.19
N ILE A 302 67.00 -49.91 -11.61
CA ILE A 302 66.74 -50.76 -10.44
C ILE A 302 66.40 -49.90 -9.19
N LYS A 303 66.99 -48.71 -9.06
CA LYS A 303 66.68 -47.75 -7.99
C LYS A 303 65.25 -47.17 -8.06
N ALA A 304 64.71 -46.98 -9.26
CA ALA A 304 63.40 -46.36 -9.46
C ALA A 304 62.24 -47.32 -9.17
N GLU A 305 62.37 -48.60 -9.50
CA GLU A 305 61.33 -49.62 -9.27
C GLU A 305 61.21 -49.99 -7.78
N LEU A 306 62.32 -50.06 -7.04
CA LEU A 306 62.33 -50.42 -5.61
C LEU A 306 61.80 -49.30 -4.68
N LEU A 307 61.80 -48.03 -5.12
CA LEU A 307 61.28 -46.87 -4.37
C LEU A 307 59.74 -46.80 -4.36
N VAL A 308 59.08 -47.32 -5.39
CA VAL A 308 57.60 -47.26 -5.53
C VAL A 308 56.93 -48.32 -4.64
N GLU A 309 57.48 -49.53 -4.60
CA GLU A 309 56.94 -50.63 -3.78
C GLU A 309 57.17 -50.41 -2.27
N GLN A 310 58.31 -49.81 -1.87
CA GLN A 310 58.64 -49.50 -0.47
C GLN A 310 57.69 -48.44 0.15
N GLY A 311 57.30 -47.41 -0.62
CA GLY A 311 56.43 -46.34 -0.14
C GLY A 311 55.00 -46.79 0.18
N ARG A 312 54.50 -47.83 -0.51
CA ARG A 312 53.13 -48.32 -0.33
C ARG A 312 52.97 -49.14 0.95
N LEU A 313 53.93 -50.00 1.28
CA LEU A 313 53.84 -50.94 2.41
C LEU A 313 54.24 -50.33 3.76
N GLN A 314 55.10 -49.30 3.78
CA GLN A 314 55.50 -48.56 5.00
C GLN A 314 54.32 -47.77 5.62
N LEU A 315 53.45 -47.21 4.77
CA LEU A 315 52.35 -46.33 5.18
C LEU A 315 51.24 -47.07 5.95
N GLU A 316 51.05 -48.36 5.68
CA GLU A 316 50.00 -49.17 6.32
C GLU A 316 50.43 -49.75 7.68
N ALA A 317 51.73 -50.08 7.86
CA ALA A 317 52.26 -50.60 9.11
C ALA A 317 52.35 -49.53 10.21
N ASP A 318 52.76 -48.30 9.86
CA ASP A 318 52.84 -47.17 10.78
C ASP A 318 51.44 -46.78 11.29
N ARG A 319 50.41 -46.88 10.44
CA ARG A 319 49.02 -46.53 10.79
C ARG A 319 48.44 -47.41 11.90
N HIS A 320 48.80 -48.70 11.96
CA HIS A 320 48.24 -49.60 12.95
C HIS A 320 48.87 -49.44 14.35
N THR A 321 50.20 -49.32 14.43
CA THR A 321 50.89 -49.07 15.71
C THR A 321 50.47 -47.73 16.31
N GLN A 322 50.18 -46.75 15.45
CA GLN A 322 49.59 -45.48 15.84
C GLN A 322 48.19 -45.67 16.46
N ASN A 323 47.32 -46.54 15.93
CA ASN A 323 45.94 -46.69 16.41
C ASN A 323 45.82 -47.28 17.83
N ILE A 324 46.66 -48.26 18.20
CA ILE A 324 46.66 -48.81 19.57
C ILE A 324 47.22 -47.79 20.56
N ARG A 325 48.31 -47.09 20.19
CA ARG A 325 48.83 -45.99 21.00
C ARG A 325 47.79 -44.88 21.13
N ASN A 326 47.10 -44.50 20.06
CA ASN A 326 46.07 -43.46 20.09
C ASN A 326 44.94 -43.80 21.06
N ARG A 327 44.35 -45.02 20.99
CA ARG A 327 43.26 -45.44 21.90
C ARG A 327 43.66 -45.35 23.37
N ASP A 328 44.83 -45.88 23.71
CA ASP A 328 45.31 -45.93 25.09
C ASP A 328 45.81 -44.55 25.57
N THR A 329 46.29 -43.70 24.67
CA THR A 329 46.63 -42.30 24.99
C THR A 329 45.37 -41.47 25.18
N GLN A 330 44.28 -41.77 24.47
CA GLN A 330 43.01 -41.05 24.55
C GLN A 330 42.22 -41.35 25.80
N VAL A 331 42.14 -42.62 26.21
CA VAL A 331 41.49 -42.98 27.48
C VAL A 331 42.23 -42.32 28.65
N ARG A 332 43.57 -42.29 28.61
CA ARG A 332 44.39 -41.61 29.60
C ARG A 332 44.23 -40.08 29.54
N SER A 333 44.27 -39.45 28.36
CA SER A 333 44.14 -37.99 28.25
C SER A 333 42.75 -37.50 28.67
N LEU A 334 41.71 -38.27 28.33
CA LEU A 334 40.33 -37.91 28.62
C LEU A 334 39.97 -38.20 30.08
N SER A 335 40.58 -39.22 30.73
CA SER A 335 40.50 -39.40 32.19
C SER A 335 41.20 -38.29 32.96
N THR A 336 42.36 -37.81 32.49
CA THR A 336 43.07 -36.67 33.10
C THR A 336 42.31 -35.36 32.90
N TYR A 337 41.73 -35.12 31.73
CA TYR A 337 40.94 -33.92 31.43
C TYR A 337 39.62 -33.85 32.24
N LEU A 338 39.02 -35.01 32.53
CA LEU A 338 37.77 -35.13 33.30
C LEU A 338 38.00 -35.44 34.80
N GLU A 339 39.26 -35.42 35.28
CA GLU A 339 39.67 -35.68 36.67
C GLU A 339 39.16 -37.02 37.25
N MET A 340 39.21 -38.10 36.46
CA MET A 340 38.76 -39.43 36.88
C MET A 340 39.93 -40.34 37.29
N GLU A 341 39.90 -40.85 38.52
CA GLU A 341 40.95 -41.73 39.07
C GLU A 341 40.85 -43.19 38.55
N GLY A 342 41.99 -43.84 38.33
CA GLY A 342 42.08 -45.29 38.02
C GLY A 342 42.43 -45.68 36.58
N TYR A 343 42.70 -44.71 35.70
CA TYR A 343 42.98 -44.93 34.26
C TYR A 343 44.38 -44.46 33.82
N ASP A 344 45.37 -44.50 34.71
CA ASP A 344 46.67 -43.86 34.48
C ASP A 344 47.72 -44.74 33.79
N ARG A 345 47.48 -46.05 33.59
CA ARG A 345 48.47 -47.00 33.05
C ARG A 345 47.89 -47.91 31.95
N PRO A 346 48.23 -47.68 30.67
CA PRO A 346 47.92 -48.60 29.58
C PRO A 346 48.89 -49.80 29.56
N PRO A 347 48.50 -50.93 28.95
CA PRO A 347 47.27 -51.14 28.17
C PRO A 347 46.03 -51.40 29.04
N PHE A 348 44.89 -50.78 28.70
CA PHE A 348 43.64 -50.95 29.44
C PHE A 348 42.93 -52.26 29.08
N THR A 349 42.36 -52.90 30.09
CA THR A 349 41.53 -54.10 29.91
C THR A 349 40.11 -53.73 29.48
N ALA A 350 39.40 -54.66 28.82
CA ALA A 350 38.04 -54.42 28.32
C ALA A 350 37.05 -53.96 29.42
N LEU A 351 37.20 -54.48 30.64
CA LEU A 351 36.34 -54.11 31.78
C LEU A 351 36.57 -52.66 32.25
N GLN A 352 37.81 -52.17 32.17
CA GLN A 352 38.16 -50.77 32.52
C GLN A 352 37.61 -49.79 31.47
N LEU A 353 37.54 -50.18 30.20
CA LEU A 353 36.98 -49.34 29.14
C LEU A 353 35.45 -49.15 29.30
N GLU A 354 34.75 -50.15 29.80
CA GLU A 354 33.29 -50.11 29.99
C GLU A 354 32.89 -49.23 31.19
N SER A 355 33.64 -49.28 32.29
CA SER A 355 33.45 -48.40 33.45
C SER A 355 33.79 -46.94 33.15
N PHE A 356 34.79 -46.70 32.29
CA PHE A 356 35.16 -45.38 31.82
C PHE A 356 34.02 -44.73 31.03
N HIS A 357 33.40 -45.46 30.10
CA HIS A 357 32.30 -44.95 29.29
C HIS A 357 31.12 -44.45 30.13
N ARG A 358 30.71 -45.20 31.16
CA ARG A 358 29.56 -44.84 32.01
C ARG A 358 29.76 -43.53 32.78
N HIS A 359 30.95 -43.29 33.33
CA HIS A 359 31.23 -42.06 34.08
C HIS A 359 31.29 -40.83 33.17
N VAL A 360 31.82 -40.99 31.95
CA VAL A 360 31.86 -39.91 30.96
C VAL A 360 30.44 -39.50 30.53
N THR A 361 29.50 -40.45 30.38
CA THR A 361 28.11 -40.15 30.02
C THR A 361 27.38 -39.30 31.07
N GLN A 362 27.63 -39.54 32.36
CA GLN A 362 26.97 -38.81 33.44
C GLN A 362 27.46 -37.35 33.56
N ARG A 363 28.74 -37.10 33.28
CA ARG A 363 29.32 -35.75 33.32
C ARG A 363 28.91 -34.90 32.12
N LEU A 364 28.71 -35.55 30.96
CA LEU A 364 28.20 -34.93 29.73
C LEU A 364 26.84 -34.25 29.94
N GLU A 365 25.95 -34.86 30.73
CA GLU A 365 24.58 -34.38 30.93
C GLU A 365 24.53 -33.11 31.82
N GLN A 366 25.45 -32.96 32.78
CA GLN A 366 25.57 -31.76 33.62
C GLN A 366 26.08 -30.54 32.83
N GLU A 367 27.07 -30.72 31.96
CA GLU A 367 27.64 -29.62 31.14
C GLU A 367 26.64 -29.12 30.07
N LYS A 368 25.77 -30.00 29.56
CA LYS A 368 24.67 -29.58 28.66
C LYS A 368 23.68 -28.62 29.34
N GLY A 369 23.40 -28.83 30.62
CA GLY A 369 22.47 -27.99 31.38
C GLY A 369 22.98 -26.56 31.62
N THR A 370 24.26 -26.41 31.97
CA THR A 370 24.88 -25.09 32.21
C THR A 370 25.05 -24.28 30.91
N LEU A 371 25.39 -24.95 29.80
CA LEU A 371 25.47 -24.32 28.47
C LEU A 371 24.14 -23.68 28.06
N SER A 372 23.02 -24.37 28.30
CA SER A 372 21.69 -23.87 27.92
C SER A 372 21.31 -22.57 28.66
N GLN A 373 21.69 -22.41 29.93
CA GLN A 373 21.37 -21.20 30.71
C GLN A 373 22.17 -19.97 30.25
N VAL A 374 23.44 -20.16 29.88
CA VAL A 374 24.30 -19.08 29.37
C VAL A 374 23.83 -18.58 27.99
N MET A 375 23.31 -19.49 27.15
CA MET A 375 22.79 -19.14 25.83
C MET A 375 21.58 -18.21 25.87
N VAL A 376 20.66 -18.40 26.84
CA VAL A 376 19.47 -17.54 27.02
C VAL A 376 19.87 -16.10 27.37
N ASN A 377 20.79 -15.92 28.32
CA ASN A 377 21.23 -14.58 28.75
C ASN A 377 21.97 -13.80 27.64
N LEU A 378 22.72 -14.49 26.78
CA LEU A 378 23.39 -13.85 25.63
C LEU A 378 22.40 -13.44 24.54
N GLN A 379 21.31 -14.19 24.38
CA GLN A 379 20.27 -13.91 23.40
C GLN A 379 19.44 -12.66 23.75
N GLU A 380 19.17 -12.41 25.03
CA GLU A 380 18.50 -11.17 25.48
C GLU A 380 19.35 -9.92 25.21
N LYS A 381 20.67 -9.99 25.46
CA LYS A 381 21.60 -8.88 25.20
C LYS A 381 21.77 -8.60 23.70
N GLU A 382 21.73 -9.64 22.87
CA GLU A 382 21.73 -9.52 21.40
C GLU A 382 20.52 -8.72 20.92
N GLN A 383 19.33 -9.01 21.46
CA GLN A 383 18.08 -8.35 21.08
C GLN A 383 18.07 -6.85 21.46
N GLN A 384 18.59 -6.49 22.63
CA GLN A 384 18.73 -5.09 23.04
C GLN A 384 19.66 -4.29 22.11
N LYS A 385 20.82 -4.87 21.73
CA LYS A 385 21.75 -4.21 20.79
C LYS A 385 21.16 -4.08 19.39
N GLN A 386 20.32 -5.04 18.96
CA GLN A 386 19.61 -4.95 17.68
C GLN A 386 18.63 -3.77 17.63
N GLN A 387 17.87 -3.52 18.70
CA GLN A 387 16.96 -2.38 18.77
C GLN A 387 17.69 -1.03 18.64
N SER A 388 18.83 -0.85 19.32
CA SER A 388 19.64 0.38 19.20
C SER A 388 20.24 0.57 17.80
N ILE A 389 20.57 -0.50 17.08
CA ILE A 389 21.04 -0.44 15.68
C ILE A 389 19.92 0.07 14.76
N ASP A 390 18.69 -0.41 14.97
CA ASP A 390 17.55 -0.04 14.13
C ASP A 390 17.17 1.44 14.31
N GLU A 391 17.16 1.96 15.54
CA GLU A 391 16.91 3.40 15.79
C GLU A 391 17.95 4.33 15.15
N MET A 392 19.23 3.92 15.15
CA MET A 392 20.32 4.70 14.53
C MET A 392 20.29 4.59 13.00
N ARG A 393 19.85 3.44 12.46
CA ARG A 393 19.63 3.22 11.03
C ARG A 393 18.51 4.10 10.49
N ASP A 394 17.42 4.27 11.22
CA ASP A 394 16.30 5.13 10.82
C ASP A 394 16.71 6.60 10.72
N LYS A 395 17.49 7.10 11.67
CA LYS A 395 18.03 8.48 11.63
C LYS A 395 19.00 8.68 10.47
N LYS A 396 19.87 7.70 10.21
CA LYS A 396 20.81 7.71 9.07
C LYS A 396 20.07 7.73 7.73
N THR A 397 19.11 6.84 7.53
CA THR A 397 18.34 6.75 6.27
C THR A 397 17.49 8.00 6.01
N GLY A 398 16.97 8.66 7.06
CA GLY A 398 16.28 9.95 6.93
C GLY A 398 17.18 11.08 6.39
N LEU A 399 18.42 11.17 6.88
CA LEU A 399 19.40 12.15 6.39
C LEU A 399 19.94 11.79 5.00
N GLU A 400 20.15 10.50 4.69
CA GLU A 400 20.55 10.03 3.36
C GLU A 400 19.53 10.40 2.28
N ARG A 401 18.24 10.22 2.54
CA ARG A 401 17.16 10.66 1.62
C ARG A 401 17.16 12.17 1.40
N THR A 402 17.45 12.94 2.45
CA THR A 402 17.54 14.41 2.34
C THR A 402 18.73 14.83 1.47
N VAL A 403 19.86 14.15 1.59
CA VAL A 403 21.04 14.36 0.75
C VAL A 403 20.75 13.99 -0.71
N GLU A 404 20.08 12.87 -0.96
CA GLU A 404 19.71 12.40 -2.30
C GLU A 404 18.76 13.38 -3.00
N LEU A 405 17.69 13.82 -2.33
CA LEU A 405 16.74 14.80 -2.85
C LEU A 405 17.43 16.12 -3.25
N LYS A 406 18.30 16.67 -2.38
CA LYS A 406 19.02 17.91 -2.68
C LYS A 406 20.06 17.71 -3.80
N ARG A 407 20.64 16.52 -3.93
CA ARG A 407 21.59 16.16 -5.00
C ARG A 407 20.91 16.04 -6.36
N ASP A 408 19.70 15.50 -6.42
CA ASP A 408 18.90 15.45 -7.64
C ASP A 408 18.50 16.85 -8.11
N MET A 409 18.09 17.72 -7.18
CA MET A 409 17.83 19.14 -7.49
C MET A 409 19.09 19.85 -8.01
N GLN A 410 20.24 19.61 -7.38
CA GLN A 410 21.53 20.14 -7.84
C GLN A 410 21.89 19.61 -9.25
N GLY A 411 21.64 18.33 -9.52
CA GLY A 411 21.91 17.70 -10.82
C GLY A 411 21.09 18.30 -11.96
N LYS A 412 19.78 18.53 -11.73
CA LYS A 412 18.89 19.20 -12.69
C LYS A 412 19.38 20.61 -13.01
N LYS A 413 19.67 21.40 -11.97
CA LYS A 413 20.18 22.77 -12.14
C LYS A 413 21.55 22.82 -12.81
N GLN A 414 22.42 21.84 -12.56
CA GLN A 414 23.70 21.71 -13.28
C GLN A 414 23.54 21.32 -14.74
N GLN A 415 22.49 20.58 -15.10
CA GLN A 415 22.20 20.24 -16.49
C GLN A 415 21.65 21.46 -17.25
N GLU A 416 20.74 22.21 -16.62
CA GLU A 416 20.22 23.49 -17.14
C GLU A 416 21.34 24.52 -17.31
N LEU A 417 22.22 24.67 -16.31
CA LEU A 417 23.39 25.55 -16.43
C LEU A 417 24.33 25.09 -17.55
N ARG A 418 24.47 23.78 -17.79
CA ARG A 418 25.30 23.25 -18.89
C ARG A 418 24.69 23.54 -20.27
N SER A 419 23.37 23.44 -20.43
CA SER A 419 22.72 23.80 -21.70
C SER A 419 22.84 25.30 -21.98
N VAL A 420 22.57 26.15 -20.98
CA VAL A 420 22.67 27.61 -21.13
C VAL A 420 24.13 28.03 -21.38
N ARG A 421 25.11 27.43 -20.70
CA ARG A 421 26.54 27.68 -20.98
C ARG A 421 26.96 27.20 -22.37
N ALA A 422 26.46 26.06 -22.85
CA ALA A 422 26.74 25.58 -24.20
C ALA A 422 26.15 26.51 -25.27
N GLU A 423 24.99 27.13 -25.00
CA GLU A 423 24.41 28.16 -25.86
C GLU A 423 25.20 29.47 -25.82
N LEU A 424 25.71 29.88 -24.64
CA LEU A 424 26.58 31.06 -24.51
C LEU A 424 27.93 30.88 -25.19
N GLN A 425 28.56 29.71 -25.04
CA GLN A 425 29.85 29.40 -25.64
C GLN A 425 29.78 29.33 -27.17
N ARG A 426 28.58 29.06 -27.73
CA ARG A 426 28.31 29.18 -29.17
C ARG A 426 28.20 30.62 -29.65
N LEU A 427 27.95 31.56 -28.74
CA LEU A 427 27.77 32.99 -29.03
C LEU A 427 29.02 33.83 -28.71
N GLU A 428 30.01 33.27 -27.99
CA GLU A 428 31.30 33.90 -27.74
C GLU A 428 32.12 34.13 -29.02
N GLY A 429 32.63 35.35 -29.22
CA GLY A 429 33.41 35.76 -30.40
C GLY A 429 32.63 36.59 -31.45
N SER A 430 31.31 36.73 -31.26
CA SER A 430 30.43 37.50 -32.15
C SER A 430 30.77 38.99 -32.22
N SER A 431 31.35 39.56 -31.17
CA SER A 431 31.71 40.99 -31.07
C SER A 431 32.90 41.39 -31.95
N THR A 432 33.98 40.59 -31.96
CA THR A 432 35.16 40.83 -32.81
C THR A 432 34.85 40.63 -34.29
N ARG A 433 34.03 39.64 -34.63
CA ARG A 433 33.59 39.38 -36.01
C ARG A 433 32.72 40.50 -36.57
N LEU A 434 31.92 41.17 -35.72
CA LEU A 434 31.07 42.30 -36.11
C LEU A 434 31.89 43.51 -36.58
N GLN A 435 33.00 43.81 -35.89
CA GLN A 435 33.92 44.90 -36.24
C GLN A 435 34.71 44.58 -37.53
N GLU A 436 35.09 43.32 -37.74
CA GLU A 436 35.75 42.86 -38.96
C GLU A 436 34.80 42.92 -40.17
N LEU A 437 33.55 42.47 -40.01
CA LEU A 437 32.52 42.51 -41.04
C LEU A 437 32.18 43.95 -41.45
N GLU A 438 32.24 44.93 -40.55
CA GLU A 438 32.08 46.35 -40.89
C GLU A 438 33.19 46.87 -41.83
N ASN A 439 34.43 46.47 -41.56
CA ASN A 439 35.58 46.86 -42.39
C ASN A 439 35.61 46.11 -43.74
N GLU A 440 35.20 44.84 -43.76
CA GLU A 440 35.05 44.04 -44.98
C GLU A 440 33.95 44.62 -45.88
N LEU A 441 32.79 44.98 -45.33
CA LEU A 441 31.68 45.57 -46.09
C LEU A 441 32.12 46.87 -46.80
N ALA A 442 32.82 47.75 -46.09
CA ALA A 442 33.30 49.02 -46.63
C ALA A 442 34.38 48.86 -47.73
N LYS A 443 35.05 47.70 -47.80
CA LYS A 443 36.03 47.37 -48.83
C LYS A 443 35.34 46.81 -50.09
N VAL A 444 34.46 45.83 -49.91
CA VAL A 444 33.74 45.17 -51.03
C VAL A 444 32.80 46.15 -51.74
N GLU A 445 32.18 47.10 -51.03
CA GLU A 445 31.34 48.14 -51.65
C GLU A 445 32.14 49.06 -52.60
N ARG A 446 33.42 49.34 -52.30
CA ARG A 446 34.31 50.14 -53.17
C ARG A 446 34.77 49.36 -54.40
N GLU A 447 35.09 48.08 -54.24
CA GLU A 447 35.50 47.20 -55.34
C GLU A 447 34.35 46.99 -56.35
N LEU A 448 33.11 46.88 -55.85
CA LEU A 448 31.91 46.77 -56.67
C LEU A 448 31.69 48.02 -57.55
N GLN A 449 31.87 49.23 -57.01
CA GLN A 449 31.70 50.46 -57.80
C GLN A 449 32.71 50.55 -58.95
N SER A 450 33.96 50.13 -58.73
CA SER A 450 35.01 50.11 -59.75
C SER A 450 34.71 49.09 -60.86
N ALA A 451 34.22 47.90 -60.52
CA ALA A 451 33.87 46.86 -61.49
C ALA A 451 32.70 47.27 -62.40
N ILE A 452 31.73 48.03 -61.89
CA ILE A 452 30.57 48.52 -62.67
C ILE A 452 31.00 49.56 -63.71
N GLN A 453 31.95 50.45 -63.39
CA GLN A 453 32.36 51.53 -64.30
C GLN A 453 33.21 51.05 -65.50
N ASN A 454 33.87 49.88 -65.39
CA ASN A 454 34.81 49.38 -66.40
C ASN A 454 34.24 48.29 -67.34
N SER A 455 32.95 47.96 -67.29
CA SER A 455 32.38 46.83 -68.06
C SER A 455 31.96 47.22 -69.50
N ASN A 456 32.27 46.37 -70.49
CA ASN A 456 31.92 46.56 -71.91
C ASN A 456 30.83 45.55 -72.41
N VAL A 457 29.91 45.19 -71.50
CA VAL A 457 28.93 44.09 -71.64
C VAL A 457 27.92 44.28 -72.77
N GLU A 458 27.46 45.51 -73.03
CA GLU A 458 26.41 45.78 -74.02
C GLU A 458 26.88 45.52 -75.47
N GLN A 459 28.16 45.77 -75.76
CA GLN A 459 28.74 45.50 -77.08
C GLN A 459 28.86 43.99 -77.34
N LEU A 460 29.25 43.20 -76.33
CA LEU A 460 29.35 41.75 -76.42
C LEU A 460 27.97 41.07 -76.54
N LYS A 461 26.92 41.62 -75.91
CA LYS A 461 25.54 41.10 -76.03
C LYS A 461 25.00 41.18 -77.45
N ALA A 462 25.35 42.23 -78.20
CA ALA A 462 24.93 42.39 -79.59
C ALA A 462 25.52 41.27 -80.49
N GLU A 463 26.81 40.96 -80.35
CA GLU A 463 27.48 39.88 -81.09
C GLU A 463 26.94 38.49 -80.73
N VAL A 464 26.60 38.26 -79.45
CA VAL A 464 25.96 37.00 -79.02
C VAL A 464 24.58 36.84 -79.64
N SER A 465 23.81 37.91 -79.81
CA SER A 465 22.47 37.86 -80.39
C SER A 465 22.47 37.38 -81.85
N GLU A 466 23.47 37.77 -82.65
CA GLU A 466 23.64 37.29 -84.02
C GLU A 466 23.99 35.79 -84.08
N LEU A 467 24.98 35.34 -83.30
CA LEU A 467 25.35 33.92 -83.20
C LEU A 467 24.20 33.05 -82.67
N GLN A 468 23.35 33.63 -81.82
CA GLN A 468 22.20 32.97 -81.23
C GLN A 468 21.05 32.79 -82.22
N ARG A 469 20.89 33.69 -83.21
CA ARG A 469 19.95 33.50 -84.31
C ARG A 469 20.37 32.34 -85.21
N GLU A 470 21.66 32.23 -85.53
CA GLU A 470 22.22 31.14 -86.32
C GLU A 470 22.15 29.79 -85.58
N LYS A 471 22.49 29.77 -84.28
CA LYS A 471 22.31 28.58 -83.43
C LYS A 471 20.84 28.15 -83.35
N ALA A 472 19.89 29.09 -83.23
CA ALA A 472 18.46 28.77 -83.14
C ALA A 472 17.91 28.06 -84.39
N GLU A 473 18.44 28.35 -85.59
CA GLU A 473 18.05 27.65 -86.81
C GLU A 473 18.62 26.23 -86.88
N LEU A 474 19.86 26.03 -86.45
CA LEU A 474 20.49 24.71 -86.35
C LEU A 474 19.85 23.85 -85.24
N ASP A 475 19.57 24.44 -84.06
CA ASP A 475 18.83 23.81 -82.96
C ASP A 475 17.41 23.39 -83.38
N ARG A 476 16.72 24.18 -84.21
CA ARG A 476 15.39 23.79 -84.72
C ARG A 476 15.45 22.56 -85.63
N LYS A 477 16.53 22.38 -86.40
CA LYS A 477 16.74 21.16 -87.21
C LYS A 477 17.16 19.98 -86.34
N GLN A 478 18.08 20.18 -85.40
CA GLN A 478 18.53 19.15 -84.45
C GLN A 478 17.38 18.63 -83.59
N ARG A 479 16.54 19.53 -83.05
CA ARG A 479 15.37 19.19 -82.22
C ARG A 479 14.30 18.41 -82.97
N LYS A 480 14.13 18.63 -84.27
CA LYS A 480 13.20 17.83 -85.08
C LYS A 480 13.69 16.39 -85.22
N LEU A 481 14.99 16.20 -85.48
CA LEU A 481 15.62 14.88 -85.54
C LEU A 481 15.70 14.20 -84.17
N ASP A 482 15.92 14.98 -83.10
CA ASP A 482 15.88 14.49 -81.71
C ASP A 482 14.48 14.09 -81.29
N GLN A 483 13.44 14.86 -81.61
CA GLN A 483 12.05 14.48 -81.33
C GLN A 483 11.66 13.18 -82.05
N GLU A 484 12.14 12.97 -83.28
CA GLU A 484 11.90 11.74 -84.05
C GLU A 484 12.66 10.53 -83.44
N MET A 485 13.87 10.74 -82.91
CA MET A 485 14.67 9.71 -82.24
C MET A 485 14.20 9.41 -80.81
N GLU A 486 13.76 10.43 -80.08
CA GLU A 486 13.30 10.38 -78.70
C GLU A 486 11.89 9.79 -78.63
N THR A 487 11.02 10.05 -79.60
CA THR A 487 9.74 9.32 -79.74
C THR A 487 9.99 7.83 -79.98
N LEU A 488 10.86 7.44 -80.91
CA LEU A 488 11.19 6.03 -81.16
C LEU A 488 11.79 5.31 -79.93
N ASN A 489 12.67 5.98 -79.17
CA ASN A 489 13.26 5.42 -77.94
C ASN A 489 12.29 5.42 -76.75
N THR A 490 11.48 6.46 -76.56
CA THR A 490 10.50 6.54 -75.46
C THR A 490 9.37 5.52 -75.59
N HIS A 491 9.00 5.15 -76.82
CA HIS A 491 8.06 4.06 -77.06
C HIS A 491 8.62 2.70 -76.65
N MET A 492 9.90 2.44 -76.93
CA MET A 492 10.57 1.19 -76.52
C MET A 492 10.64 1.08 -75.00
N THR A 493 11.09 2.14 -74.31
CA THR A 493 11.21 2.18 -72.85
C THR A 493 9.85 2.10 -72.14
N SER A 494 8.81 2.75 -72.69
CA SER A 494 7.45 2.71 -72.16
C SER A 494 6.82 1.31 -72.26
N ARG A 495 7.16 0.54 -73.30
CA ARG A 495 6.70 -0.84 -73.47
C ARG A 495 7.32 -1.78 -72.43
N THR A 496 8.63 -1.67 -72.18
CA THR A 496 9.32 -2.49 -71.17
C THR A 496 8.84 -2.19 -69.75
N GLN A 497 8.61 -0.91 -69.42
CA GLN A 497 8.06 -0.52 -68.12
C GLN A 497 6.61 -1.00 -67.92
N MET A 498 5.80 -1.00 -68.98
CA MET A 498 4.43 -1.51 -68.93
C MET A 498 4.39 -3.03 -68.67
N ASP A 499 5.29 -3.80 -69.27
CA ASP A 499 5.34 -5.26 -69.08
C ASP A 499 5.79 -5.65 -67.66
N MET A 500 6.73 -4.89 -67.05
CA MET A 500 7.10 -5.07 -65.64
C MET A 500 5.95 -4.76 -64.68
N LEU A 501 5.21 -3.66 -64.90
CA LEU A 501 4.07 -3.29 -64.07
C LEU A 501 2.89 -4.29 -64.19
N LYS A 502 2.68 -4.87 -65.38
CA LYS A 502 1.69 -5.95 -65.58
C LYS A 502 2.04 -7.21 -64.79
N LYS A 503 3.33 -7.54 -64.66
CA LYS A 503 3.78 -8.67 -63.84
C LYS A 503 3.55 -8.43 -62.35
N ASP A 504 3.92 -7.24 -61.85
CA ASP A 504 3.68 -6.84 -60.44
C ASP A 504 2.19 -6.83 -60.08
N LYS A 505 1.33 -6.39 -61.00
CA LYS A 505 -0.13 -6.49 -60.85
C LYS A 505 -0.58 -7.94 -60.63
N GLY A 506 -0.12 -8.88 -61.45
CA GLY A 506 -0.50 -10.30 -61.34
C GLY A 506 -0.07 -10.93 -60.01
N GLU A 507 1.13 -10.59 -59.52
CA GLU A 507 1.63 -11.09 -58.23
C GLU A 507 0.79 -10.58 -57.05
N LYS A 508 0.39 -9.29 -57.06
CA LYS A 508 -0.44 -8.70 -56.00
C LYS A 508 -1.90 -9.17 -56.04
N GLU A 509 -2.48 -9.38 -57.22
CA GLU A 509 -3.82 -9.98 -57.37
C GLU A 509 -3.90 -11.38 -56.77
N GLU A 510 -2.85 -12.18 -56.94
CA GLU A 510 -2.77 -13.53 -56.38
C GLU A 510 -2.67 -13.52 -54.85
N GLN A 511 -1.94 -12.58 -54.25
CA GLN A 511 -1.88 -12.43 -52.78
C GLN A 511 -3.24 -12.03 -52.18
N VAL A 512 -3.98 -11.12 -52.84
CA VAL A 512 -5.35 -10.77 -52.41
C VAL A 512 -6.28 -11.98 -52.48
N ARG A 513 -6.17 -12.81 -53.52
CA ARG A 513 -6.98 -14.02 -53.68
C ARG A 513 -6.70 -15.04 -52.57
N LYS A 514 -5.42 -15.28 -52.24
CA LYS A 514 -5.01 -16.20 -51.17
C LYS A 514 -5.51 -15.80 -49.79
N ILE A 515 -5.45 -14.51 -49.46
CA ILE A 515 -5.94 -14.01 -48.17
C ILE A 515 -7.46 -14.13 -48.08
N LYS A 516 -8.20 -13.82 -49.18
CA LYS A 516 -9.67 -13.99 -49.20
C LYS A 516 -10.09 -15.45 -49.06
N SER A 517 -9.43 -16.38 -49.76
CA SER A 517 -9.78 -17.81 -49.64
C SER A 517 -9.50 -18.34 -48.23
N ARG A 518 -8.37 -17.93 -47.62
CA ARG A 518 -7.94 -18.41 -46.30
C ARG A 518 -8.92 -18.09 -45.17
N HIS A 519 -9.49 -16.89 -45.15
CA HIS A 519 -10.36 -16.41 -44.05
C HIS A 519 -11.85 -16.36 -44.41
N SER A 520 -12.22 -16.88 -45.59
CA SER A 520 -13.62 -16.85 -46.04
C SER A 520 -14.52 -17.73 -45.17
N GLU A 521 -14.04 -18.89 -44.75
CA GLU A 521 -14.78 -19.82 -43.89
C GLU A 521 -14.96 -19.29 -42.46
N ASP A 522 -14.06 -18.41 -41.99
CA ASP A 522 -14.12 -17.83 -40.65
C ASP A 522 -14.97 -16.55 -40.61
N LEU A 523 -14.77 -15.62 -41.55
CA LEU A 523 -15.36 -14.28 -41.48
C LEU A 523 -16.72 -14.14 -42.16
N VAL A 524 -17.01 -14.94 -43.20
CA VAL A 524 -18.30 -14.85 -43.91
C VAL A 524 -19.46 -15.34 -43.03
N PRO A 525 -19.34 -16.43 -42.25
CA PRO A 525 -20.39 -16.81 -41.30
C PRO A 525 -20.65 -15.77 -40.20
N LEU A 526 -19.60 -15.08 -39.74
CA LEU A 526 -19.69 -14.08 -38.66
C LEU A 526 -20.28 -12.73 -39.12
N LEU A 527 -19.94 -12.26 -40.32
CA LEU A 527 -20.32 -10.93 -40.81
C LEU A 527 -21.26 -10.94 -42.03
N GLY A 528 -21.59 -12.12 -42.58
CA GLY A 528 -22.44 -12.31 -43.76
C GLY A 528 -21.76 -12.00 -45.11
N GLN A 529 -20.72 -11.15 -45.10
CA GLN A 529 -19.89 -10.82 -46.26
C GLN A 529 -18.43 -10.67 -45.84
N PHE A 530 -17.49 -10.87 -46.77
CA PHE A 530 -16.07 -10.70 -46.47
C PHE A 530 -15.78 -9.23 -46.16
N PRO A 531 -15.38 -8.88 -44.92
CA PRO A 531 -15.30 -7.49 -44.48
C PRO A 531 -14.03 -6.80 -45.00
N ASN A 532 -14.10 -5.48 -45.13
CA ASN A 532 -12.89 -4.66 -45.21
C ASN A 532 -12.38 -4.36 -43.80
N LYS A 533 -11.17 -3.78 -43.70
CA LYS A 533 -10.52 -3.51 -42.42
C LYS A 533 -11.43 -2.78 -41.43
N ARG A 534 -12.08 -1.70 -41.86
CA ARG A 534 -12.95 -0.89 -40.99
C ARG A 534 -14.17 -1.64 -40.50
N VAL A 535 -14.85 -2.39 -41.38
CA VAL A 535 -16.04 -3.18 -41.02
C VAL A 535 -15.69 -4.28 -40.01
N LEU A 536 -14.52 -4.91 -40.13
CA LEU A 536 -14.04 -5.90 -39.18
C LEU A 536 -13.69 -5.26 -37.82
N GLU A 537 -13.00 -4.12 -37.81
CA GLU A 537 -12.67 -3.36 -36.58
C GLU A 537 -13.94 -2.90 -35.84
N ASP A 538 -14.93 -2.36 -36.56
CA ASP A 538 -16.19 -1.90 -35.98
C ASP A 538 -17.01 -3.06 -35.40
N TRP A 539 -17.02 -4.22 -36.07
CA TRP A 539 -17.70 -5.42 -35.59
C TRP A 539 -17.02 -5.98 -34.34
N ILE A 540 -15.68 -6.07 -34.33
CA ILE A 540 -14.90 -6.48 -33.16
C ILE A 540 -15.21 -5.54 -31.98
N TYR A 541 -15.21 -4.23 -32.21
CA TYR A 541 -15.52 -3.25 -31.17
C TYR A 541 -16.95 -3.42 -30.60
N SER A 542 -17.93 -3.66 -31.47
CA SER A 542 -19.32 -3.91 -31.06
C SER A 542 -19.44 -5.19 -30.22
N LYS A 543 -18.77 -6.27 -30.63
CA LYS A 543 -18.69 -7.53 -29.88
C LYS A 543 -17.94 -7.39 -28.56
N SER A 544 -16.83 -6.65 -28.50
CA SER A 544 -16.14 -6.34 -27.24
C SER A 544 -17.07 -5.62 -26.25
N LYS A 545 -17.92 -4.73 -26.73
CA LYS A 545 -18.91 -4.01 -25.91
C LYS A 545 -20.00 -4.95 -25.39
N GLU A 546 -20.48 -5.87 -26.23
CA GLU A 546 -21.44 -6.91 -25.84
C GLU A 546 -20.85 -7.85 -24.78
N ILE A 547 -19.62 -8.35 -24.98
CA ILE A 547 -18.84 -9.15 -24.02
C ILE A 547 -18.73 -8.44 -22.66
N ASN A 548 -18.39 -7.15 -22.66
CA ASN A 548 -18.29 -6.37 -21.43
C ASN A 548 -19.65 -6.19 -20.74
N SER A 549 -20.74 -6.06 -21.50
CA SER A 549 -22.09 -5.99 -20.94
C SER A 549 -22.51 -7.32 -20.28
N THR A 550 -22.21 -8.45 -20.92
CA THR A 550 -22.46 -9.80 -20.39
C THR A 550 -21.62 -10.08 -19.15
N ARG A 551 -20.33 -9.69 -19.14
CA ARG A 551 -19.46 -9.76 -17.94
C ARG A 551 -20.02 -8.96 -16.76
N ASN A 552 -20.52 -7.75 -17.00
CA ASN A 552 -21.12 -6.93 -15.94
C ASN A 552 -22.40 -7.57 -15.39
N ARG A 553 -23.21 -8.19 -16.25
CA ARG A 553 -24.44 -8.91 -15.84
C ARG A 553 -24.10 -10.15 -15.02
N LEU A 554 -23.12 -10.93 -15.46
CA LEU A 554 -22.60 -12.11 -14.75
C LEU A 554 -22.01 -11.74 -13.38
N ALA A 555 -21.24 -10.64 -13.30
CA ALA A 555 -20.73 -10.14 -12.01
C ALA A 555 -21.86 -9.74 -11.04
N LYS A 556 -22.97 -9.20 -11.55
CA LYS A 556 -24.15 -8.88 -10.75
C LYS A 556 -24.84 -10.16 -10.25
N LEU A 557 -25.09 -11.13 -11.14
CA LEU A 557 -25.70 -12.41 -10.78
C LEU A 557 -24.86 -13.17 -9.75
N ASN A 558 -23.54 -13.21 -9.90
CA ASN A 558 -22.63 -13.83 -8.94
C ASN A 558 -22.65 -13.14 -7.57
N LYS A 559 -22.80 -11.81 -7.53
CA LYS A 559 -22.97 -11.07 -6.27
C LYS A 559 -24.31 -11.40 -5.59
N ASP A 560 -25.39 -11.46 -6.35
CA ASP A 560 -26.72 -11.79 -5.85
C ASP A 560 -26.79 -13.25 -5.37
N LEU A 561 -26.12 -14.16 -6.07
CA LEU A 561 -25.94 -15.57 -5.67
C LEU A 561 -25.17 -15.68 -4.35
N ALA A 562 -24.02 -15.02 -4.23
CA ALA A 562 -23.22 -15.01 -3.00
C ALA A 562 -24.00 -14.43 -1.80
N SER A 563 -24.78 -13.37 -2.01
CA SER A 563 -25.65 -12.80 -0.99
C SER A 563 -26.74 -13.78 -0.55
N SER A 564 -27.32 -14.52 -1.49
CA SER A 564 -28.35 -15.53 -1.21
C SER A 564 -27.78 -16.75 -0.48
N GLU A 565 -26.58 -17.20 -0.85
CA GLU A 565 -25.85 -18.27 -0.16
C GLU A 565 -25.46 -17.87 1.28
N GLN A 566 -25.07 -16.61 1.50
CA GLN A 566 -24.83 -16.08 2.85
C GLN A 566 -26.12 -16.05 3.68
N ASN A 567 -27.25 -15.62 3.10
CA ASN A 567 -28.55 -15.64 3.76
C ASN A 567 -28.98 -17.08 4.14
N LYS A 568 -28.75 -18.05 3.25
CA LYS A 568 -28.97 -19.49 3.54
C LYS A 568 -28.15 -19.93 4.74
N SER A 569 -26.87 -19.56 4.81
CA SER A 569 -25.98 -19.91 5.93
C SER A 569 -26.50 -19.33 7.25
N HIS A 570 -26.90 -18.05 7.27
CA HIS A 570 -27.47 -17.41 8.45
C HIS A 570 -28.75 -18.10 8.94
N ILE A 571 -29.72 -18.31 8.03
CA ILE A 571 -30.99 -18.96 8.37
C ILE A 571 -30.75 -20.40 8.85
N SER A 572 -29.81 -21.13 8.24
CA SER A 572 -29.46 -22.49 8.65
C SER A 572 -28.82 -22.53 10.04
N ALA A 573 -27.96 -21.55 10.38
CA ALA A 573 -27.35 -21.44 11.70
C ALA A 573 -28.39 -21.07 12.78
N GLU A 574 -29.31 -20.18 12.45
CA GLU A 574 -30.42 -19.79 13.33
C GLU A 574 -31.38 -20.96 13.58
N LEU A 575 -31.71 -21.72 12.53
CA LEU A 575 -32.51 -22.94 12.63
C LEU A 575 -31.85 -23.96 13.56
N ARG A 576 -30.55 -24.24 13.38
CA ARG A 576 -29.80 -25.17 14.25
C ARG A 576 -29.80 -24.72 15.71
N LYS A 577 -29.61 -23.43 15.98
CA LYS A 577 -29.65 -22.89 17.36
C LYS A 577 -31.03 -23.10 17.99
N LYS A 578 -32.10 -22.85 17.24
CA LYS A 578 -33.48 -23.01 17.71
C LYS A 578 -33.86 -24.48 17.89
N GLU A 579 -33.37 -25.39 17.04
CA GLU A 579 -33.52 -26.84 17.21
C GLU A 579 -32.78 -27.35 18.45
N GLN A 580 -31.56 -26.86 18.70
CA GLN A 580 -30.82 -27.17 19.94
C GLN A 580 -31.52 -26.63 21.19
N GLN A 581 -32.06 -25.41 21.12
CA GLN A 581 -32.82 -24.82 22.21
C GLN A 581 -34.08 -25.63 22.51
N LEU A 582 -34.82 -26.03 21.47
CA LEU A 582 -35.99 -26.89 21.61
C LEU A 582 -35.63 -28.21 22.29
N THR A 583 -34.55 -28.88 21.84
CA THR A 583 -34.09 -30.14 22.43
C THR A 583 -33.73 -29.96 23.91
N SER A 584 -33.01 -28.88 24.26
CA SER A 584 -32.63 -28.59 25.64
C SER A 584 -33.84 -28.29 26.54
N ASP A 585 -34.83 -27.55 26.02
CA ASP A 585 -36.04 -27.21 26.76
C ASP A 585 -36.93 -28.46 26.93
N GLU A 586 -37.01 -29.33 25.93
CA GLU A 586 -37.68 -30.64 26.00
C GLU A 586 -37.03 -31.58 27.02
N GLU A 587 -35.69 -31.66 27.06
CA GLU A 587 -34.94 -32.45 28.05
C GLU A 587 -35.20 -31.96 29.48
N LYS A 588 -35.14 -30.63 29.71
CA LYS A 588 -35.45 -30.03 31.02
C LYS A 588 -36.88 -30.31 31.44
N PHE A 589 -37.82 -30.23 30.51
CA PHE A 589 -39.22 -30.49 30.76
C PHE A 589 -39.46 -31.97 31.11
N PHE A 590 -38.86 -32.89 30.34
CA PHE A 590 -38.98 -34.33 30.54
C PHE A 590 -38.39 -34.79 31.89
N ASN A 591 -37.21 -34.28 32.27
CA ASN A 591 -36.51 -34.67 33.50
C ASN A 591 -37.31 -34.40 34.79
N VAL A 592 -38.19 -33.39 34.80
CA VAL A 592 -38.96 -33.01 35.99
C VAL A 592 -40.36 -33.63 36.00
N CYS A 593 -41.03 -33.69 34.84
CA CYS A 593 -42.43 -34.12 34.76
C CYS A 593 -42.59 -35.61 34.44
N GLY A 594 -41.65 -36.23 33.71
CA GLY A 594 -41.73 -37.64 33.27
C GLY A 594 -42.89 -37.97 32.32
N SER A 595 -43.84 -37.05 32.13
CA SER A 595 -45.00 -37.14 31.23
C SER A 595 -45.12 -35.85 30.38
N GLN A 596 -45.97 -35.87 29.35
CA GLN A 596 -46.18 -34.73 28.44
C GLN A 596 -47.24 -33.72 28.91
N ASP A 597 -48.06 -34.05 29.92
CA ASP A 597 -49.20 -33.23 30.34
C ASP A 597 -49.00 -32.61 31.73
N LEU A 598 -48.38 -31.42 31.73
CA LEU A 598 -48.06 -30.67 32.94
C LEU A 598 -49.30 -30.28 33.75
N ASP A 599 -50.41 -29.93 33.10
CA ASP A 599 -51.60 -29.46 33.80
C ASP A 599 -52.33 -30.63 34.46
N GLN A 600 -52.34 -31.82 33.83
CA GLN A 600 -52.87 -33.02 34.46
C GLN A 600 -52.05 -33.46 35.68
N ASP A 601 -50.71 -33.44 35.59
CA ASP A 601 -49.85 -33.85 36.70
C ASP A 601 -49.82 -32.81 37.84
N LEU A 602 -49.88 -31.51 37.53
CA LEU A 602 -50.08 -30.46 38.54
C LEU A 602 -51.41 -30.61 39.27
N SER A 603 -52.49 -30.96 38.54
CA SER A 603 -53.81 -31.16 39.14
C SER A 603 -53.81 -32.36 40.11
N LYS A 604 -53.23 -33.50 39.71
CA LYS A 604 -53.06 -34.66 40.58
C LYS A 604 -52.22 -34.35 41.81
N LEU A 605 -51.11 -33.62 41.65
CA LEU A 605 -50.24 -33.23 42.76
C LEU A 605 -50.94 -32.27 43.73
N GLN A 606 -51.82 -31.41 43.22
CA GLN A 606 -52.61 -30.47 44.03
C GLN A 606 -53.70 -31.18 44.84
N GLU A 607 -54.40 -32.17 44.26
CA GLU A 607 -55.33 -33.04 44.99
C GLU A 607 -54.62 -33.84 46.10
N ASP A 608 -53.44 -34.38 45.80
CA ASP A 608 -52.59 -35.08 46.75
C ASP A 608 -52.14 -34.18 47.90
N LEU A 609 -51.74 -32.94 47.62
CA LEU A 609 -51.36 -31.95 48.62
C LEU A 609 -52.55 -31.58 49.52
N GLU A 610 -53.74 -31.41 48.96
CA GLU A 610 -54.95 -31.19 49.76
C GLU A 610 -55.24 -32.38 50.69
N LYS A 611 -55.13 -33.61 50.17
CA LYS A 611 -55.36 -34.82 50.96
C LYS A 611 -54.39 -34.93 52.12
N MET A 612 -53.09 -34.70 51.87
CA MET A 612 -52.05 -34.73 52.91
C MET A 612 -52.20 -33.57 53.91
N SER A 613 -52.58 -32.38 53.45
CA SER A 613 -52.85 -31.23 54.31
C SER A 613 -54.04 -31.48 55.25
N LYS A 614 -55.15 -32.04 54.73
CA LYS A 614 -56.31 -32.45 55.52
C LYS A 614 -55.92 -33.52 56.56
N GLN A 615 -55.09 -34.49 56.19
CA GLN A 615 -54.57 -35.49 57.13
C GLN A 615 -53.71 -34.88 58.24
N ARG A 616 -52.79 -33.94 57.91
CA ARG A 616 -52.00 -33.21 58.91
C ARG A 616 -52.90 -32.44 59.88
N ALA A 617 -53.89 -31.71 59.36
CA ALA A 617 -54.83 -30.94 60.18
C ALA A 617 -55.63 -31.85 61.13
N MET A 618 -56.07 -33.02 60.66
CA MET A 618 -56.75 -34.01 61.47
C MET A 618 -55.85 -34.56 62.60
N LEU A 619 -54.59 -34.88 62.30
CA LEU A 619 -53.63 -35.38 63.30
C LEU A 619 -53.28 -34.30 64.35
N ALA A 620 -53.11 -33.05 63.92
CA ALA A 620 -52.87 -31.92 64.81
C ALA A 620 -54.08 -31.66 65.73
N GLY A 621 -55.30 -31.67 65.18
CA GLY A 621 -56.53 -31.53 65.94
C GLY A 621 -56.73 -32.67 66.95
N ALA A 622 -56.49 -33.91 66.55
CA ALA A 622 -56.55 -35.06 67.45
C ALA A 622 -55.57 -34.93 68.63
N THR A 623 -54.35 -34.46 68.38
CA THR A 623 -53.34 -34.23 69.43
C THR A 623 -53.85 -33.23 70.47
N ALA A 624 -54.41 -32.10 70.03
CA ALA A 624 -54.94 -31.08 70.92
C ALA A 624 -56.10 -31.60 71.78
N VAL A 625 -57.06 -32.30 71.16
CA VAL A 625 -58.24 -32.84 71.85
C VAL A 625 -57.87 -33.89 72.88
N TYR A 626 -57.05 -34.89 72.51
CA TYR A 626 -56.64 -35.93 73.47
C TYR A 626 -55.80 -35.37 74.62
N THR A 627 -54.93 -34.38 74.36
CA THR A 627 -54.13 -33.75 75.43
C THR A 627 -55.03 -33.01 76.43
N GLN A 628 -56.03 -32.28 75.93
CA GLN A 628 -56.99 -31.57 76.77
C GLN A 628 -57.90 -32.52 77.57
N PHE A 629 -58.32 -33.64 76.98
CA PHE A 629 -59.08 -34.65 77.70
C PHE A 629 -58.26 -35.32 78.80
N ILE A 630 -56.98 -35.61 78.54
CA ILE A 630 -56.08 -36.15 79.56
C ILE A 630 -55.88 -35.13 80.70
N SER A 631 -55.67 -33.84 80.40
CA SER A 631 -55.50 -32.84 81.46
C SER A 631 -56.75 -32.70 82.34
N GLN A 632 -57.95 -32.64 81.75
CA GLN A 632 -59.22 -32.62 82.50
C GLN A 632 -59.37 -33.84 83.40
N LEU A 633 -59.04 -35.02 82.88
CA LEU A 633 -59.12 -36.27 83.64
C LEU A 633 -58.08 -36.40 84.75
N THR A 634 -56.98 -35.63 84.70
CA THR A 634 -55.87 -35.73 85.66
C THR A 634 -55.90 -34.62 86.72
N GLU A 635 -56.41 -33.44 86.39
CA GLU A 635 -56.34 -32.24 87.26
C GLU A 635 -57.62 -32.02 88.09
N ASP A 636 -58.78 -32.53 87.65
CA ASP A 636 -60.05 -32.32 88.34
C ASP A 636 -60.19 -33.24 89.56
N ARG A 637 -60.65 -32.68 90.69
CA ARG A 637 -60.81 -33.40 91.97
C ARG A 637 -61.87 -34.50 91.92
N GLU A 638 -62.84 -34.40 91.02
CA GLU A 638 -63.83 -35.43 90.70
C GLU A 638 -63.80 -35.71 89.19
N PRO A 639 -62.87 -36.56 88.71
CA PRO A 639 -62.70 -36.77 87.29
C PRO A 639 -63.92 -37.52 86.72
N CYS A 640 -64.49 -36.96 85.65
CA CYS A 640 -65.59 -37.53 84.89
C CYS A 640 -65.26 -37.53 83.39
N CYS A 641 -65.92 -38.37 82.60
CA CYS A 641 -65.64 -38.48 81.17
C CYS A 641 -65.82 -37.12 80.46
N PRO A 642 -64.82 -36.58 79.75
CA PRO A 642 -64.89 -35.26 79.11
C PRO A 642 -65.98 -35.11 78.04
N VAL A 643 -66.48 -36.25 77.53
CA VAL A 643 -67.48 -36.29 76.44
C VAL A 643 -68.90 -36.47 76.99
N CYS A 644 -69.10 -37.34 77.98
CA CYS A 644 -70.44 -37.69 78.49
C CYS A 644 -70.66 -37.37 79.97
N GLN A 645 -69.66 -36.81 80.66
CA GLN A 645 -69.67 -36.33 82.05
C GLN A 645 -70.02 -37.38 83.12
N ARG A 646 -69.99 -38.68 82.78
CA ARG A 646 -70.15 -39.77 83.76
C ARG A 646 -68.91 -39.89 84.63
N THR A 647 -69.09 -40.01 85.94
CA THR A 647 -68.02 -40.28 86.90
C THR A 647 -67.50 -41.71 86.76
N PHE A 648 -66.20 -41.89 87.01
CA PHE A 648 -65.59 -43.22 86.92
C PHE A 648 -65.89 -44.05 88.19
N PRO A 649 -66.30 -45.33 88.06
CA PRO A 649 -66.66 -46.16 89.21
C PRO A 649 -65.47 -46.48 90.14
N SER A 650 -64.25 -46.52 89.59
CA SER A 650 -63.02 -46.74 90.35
C SER A 650 -61.85 -45.95 89.76
N GLU A 651 -60.84 -45.68 90.58
CA GLU A 651 -59.60 -44.99 90.15
C GLU A 651 -58.80 -45.83 89.14
N SER A 652 -58.94 -47.17 89.17
CA SER A 652 -58.33 -48.08 88.19
C SER A 652 -58.92 -47.87 86.79
N ASP A 653 -60.25 -47.72 86.69
CA ASP A 653 -60.93 -47.53 85.40
C ASP A 653 -60.54 -46.17 84.76
N LEU A 654 -60.38 -45.13 85.60
CA LEU A 654 -59.89 -43.83 85.16
C LEU A 654 -58.49 -43.96 84.56
N GLN A 655 -57.59 -44.69 85.24
CA GLN A 655 -56.20 -44.84 84.80
C GLN A 655 -56.04 -45.72 83.56
N GLU A 656 -56.90 -46.72 83.36
CA GLU A 656 -56.95 -47.46 82.09
C GLU A 656 -57.35 -46.55 80.92
N VAL A 657 -58.34 -45.67 81.10
CA VAL A 657 -58.77 -44.73 80.05
C VAL A 657 -57.68 -43.69 79.76
N ILE A 658 -57.03 -43.15 80.78
CA ILE A 658 -55.90 -42.22 80.59
C ILE A 658 -54.74 -42.93 79.87
N ASN A 659 -54.40 -44.16 80.26
CA ASN A 659 -53.35 -44.94 79.60
C ASN A 659 -53.70 -45.28 78.14
N ASP A 660 -54.96 -45.64 77.84
CA ASP A 660 -55.41 -45.86 76.46
C ASP A 660 -55.30 -44.57 75.63
N MET A 661 -55.76 -43.43 76.16
CA MET A 661 -55.63 -42.12 75.49
C MET A 661 -54.16 -41.71 75.28
N GLN A 662 -53.29 -41.91 76.28
CA GLN A 662 -51.86 -41.64 76.18
C GLN A 662 -51.18 -42.58 75.16
N SER A 663 -51.58 -43.86 75.10
CA SER A 663 -51.06 -44.81 74.12
C SER A 663 -51.41 -44.41 72.69
N LYS A 664 -52.64 -43.89 72.48
CA LYS A 664 -53.11 -43.35 71.20
C LYS A 664 -52.38 -42.07 70.81
N LEU A 665 -52.01 -41.23 71.78
CA LEU A 665 -51.21 -40.01 71.58
C LEU A 665 -49.74 -40.29 71.23
N ARG A 666 -49.15 -41.40 71.73
CA ARG A 666 -47.72 -41.70 71.59
C ARG A 666 -47.24 -41.79 70.14
N LEU A 667 -48.09 -42.27 69.21
CA LEU A 667 -47.74 -42.47 67.80
C LEU A 667 -48.11 -41.28 66.89
N VAL A 668 -48.82 -40.27 67.41
CA VAL A 668 -49.30 -39.14 66.60
C VAL A 668 -48.17 -38.16 66.23
N PRO A 669 -47.24 -37.77 67.13
CA PRO A 669 -46.15 -36.86 66.80
C PRO A 669 -45.27 -37.36 65.64
N ASP A 670 -44.90 -38.64 65.63
CA ASP A 670 -44.08 -39.23 64.56
C ASP A 670 -44.83 -39.26 63.21
N LYS A 671 -46.12 -39.62 63.23
CA LYS A 671 -46.97 -39.56 62.03
C LYS A 671 -47.14 -38.13 61.53
N LEU A 672 -47.30 -37.16 62.42
CA LEU A 672 -47.45 -35.74 62.08
C LEU A 672 -46.14 -35.21 61.47
N LYS A 673 -44.99 -35.54 62.04
CA LYS A 673 -43.67 -35.19 61.50
C LYS A 673 -43.42 -35.81 60.11
N ASN A 674 -43.77 -37.07 59.91
CA ASN A 674 -43.65 -37.73 58.60
C ASN A 674 -44.60 -37.08 57.56
N THR A 675 -45.85 -36.83 57.95
CA THR A 675 -46.85 -36.16 57.09
C THR A 675 -46.40 -34.74 56.72
N GLU A 676 -45.79 -33.99 57.65
CA GLU A 676 -45.22 -32.66 57.39
C GLU A 676 -43.99 -32.70 56.47
N GLN A 677 -43.12 -33.71 56.60
CA GLN A 677 -42.00 -33.91 55.69
C GLN A 677 -42.48 -34.25 54.27
N ASP A 678 -43.48 -35.12 54.15
CA ASP A 678 -44.07 -35.49 52.86
C ASP A 678 -44.82 -34.32 52.23
N LEU A 679 -45.52 -33.49 53.02
CA LEU A 679 -46.14 -32.25 52.56
C LEU A 679 -45.08 -31.31 51.98
N LYS A 680 -44.00 -31.04 52.72
CA LYS A 680 -42.88 -30.19 52.25
C LYS A 680 -42.22 -30.74 50.99
N ARG A 681 -42.08 -32.06 50.87
CA ARG A 681 -41.53 -32.70 49.65
C ARG A 681 -42.46 -32.49 48.45
N LYS A 682 -43.77 -32.70 48.62
CA LYS A 682 -44.75 -32.51 47.54
C LYS A 682 -44.93 -31.02 47.18
N GLU A 683 -44.85 -30.10 48.14
CA GLU A 683 -44.88 -28.65 47.89
C GLU A 683 -43.67 -28.20 47.04
N ARG A 684 -42.46 -28.65 47.39
CA ARG A 684 -41.26 -28.38 46.58
C ARG A 684 -41.40 -28.90 45.14
N LYS A 685 -41.92 -30.12 44.98
CA LYS A 685 -42.16 -30.69 43.65
C LYS A 685 -43.20 -29.89 42.85
N LYS A 686 -44.22 -29.34 43.51
CA LYS A 686 -45.21 -28.45 42.88
C LYS A 686 -44.56 -27.16 42.39
N ASP A 687 -43.71 -26.54 43.23
CA ASP A 687 -43.00 -25.31 42.86
C ASP A 687 -42.04 -25.53 41.67
N GLU A 688 -41.34 -26.68 41.65
CA GLU A 688 -40.48 -27.10 40.53
C GLU A 688 -41.29 -27.29 39.23
N MET A 689 -42.48 -27.92 39.29
CA MET A 689 -43.34 -28.11 38.12
C MET A 689 -43.99 -26.79 37.64
N MET A 690 -44.36 -25.90 38.56
CA MET A 690 -44.90 -24.57 38.22
C MET A 690 -43.86 -23.70 37.51
N ALA A 691 -42.58 -23.81 37.87
CA ALA A 691 -41.48 -23.11 37.21
C ALA A 691 -41.27 -23.53 35.73
N LEU A 692 -41.86 -24.65 35.29
CA LEU A 692 -41.74 -25.16 33.92
C LEU A 692 -42.86 -24.69 32.97
N LYS A 693 -43.89 -23.99 33.47
CA LYS A 693 -44.95 -23.41 32.61
C LYS A 693 -44.39 -22.49 31.50
N PRO A 694 -43.44 -21.58 31.77
CA PRO A 694 -42.82 -20.75 30.73
C PRO A 694 -42.01 -21.57 29.72
N VAL A 695 -41.35 -22.64 30.17
CA VAL A 695 -40.56 -23.55 29.32
C VAL A 695 -41.49 -24.29 28.36
N ARG A 696 -42.65 -24.77 28.82
CA ARG A 696 -43.66 -25.40 27.95
C ARG A 696 -44.18 -24.45 26.88
N GLN A 697 -44.47 -23.20 27.23
CA GLN A 697 -44.89 -22.18 26.27
C GLN A 697 -43.80 -21.90 25.23
N SER A 698 -42.53 -21.83 25.65
CA SER A 698 -41.38 -21.71 24.76
C SER A 698 -41.28 -22.88 23.77
N ILE A 699 -41.45 -24.12 24.24
CA ILE A 699 -41.45 -25.33 23.40
C ILE A 699 -42.55 -25.26 22.32
N VAL A 700 -43.79 -24.91 22.70
CA VAL A 700 -44.91 -24.78 21.74
C VAL A 700 -44.61 -23.69 20.71
N GLN A 701 -44.14 -22.53 21.16
CA GLN A 701 -43.80 -21.41 20.27
C GLN A 701 -42.69 -21.77 19.27
N LEU A 702 -41.66 -22.50 19.73
CA LEU A 702 -40.57 -22.97 18.88
C LEU A 702 -41.04 -24.02 17.87
N GLN A 703 -41.85 -25.00 18.30
CA GLN A 703 -42.32 -26.11 17.46
C GLN A 703 -43.37 -25.67 16.43
N GLU A 704 -44.37 -24.90 16.84
CA GLU A 704 -45.54 -24.62 16.01
C GLU A 704 -45.38 -23.37 15.13
N LYS A 705 -44.45 -22.46 15.47
CA LYS A 705 -44.31 -21.19 14.78
C LYS A 705 -42.89 -20.91 14.27
N GLU A 706 -41.92 -20.79 15.17
CA GLU A 706 -40.60 -20.26 14.79
C GLU A 706 -39.80 -21.22 13.87
N LEU A 707 -39.78 -22.52 14.16
CA LEU A 707 -39.08 -23.50 13.33
C LEU A 707 -39.73 -23.70 11.95
N PRO A 708 -41.07 -23.85 11.82
CA PRO A 708 -41.73 -23.92 10.51
C PRO A 708 -41.50 -22.67 9.64
N GLU A 709 -41.58 -21.47 10.24
CA GLU A 709 -41.32 -20.20 9.52
C GLU A 709 -39.88 -20.14 8.98
N LEU A 710 -38.88 -20.53 9.80
CA LEU A 710 -37.48 -20.58 9.38
C LEU A 710 -37.24 -21.64 8.29
N LYS A 711 -37.87 -22.82 8.38
CA LYS A 711 -37.78 -23.88 7.35
C LYS A 711 -38.37 -23.42 6.01
N ASN A 712 -39.52 -22.74 6.03
CA ASN A 712 -40.13 -22.17 4.82
C ASN A 712 -39.25 -21.08 4.19
N ARG A 713 -38.68 -20.18 5.01
CA ARG A 713 -37.74 -19.16 4.53
C ARG A 713 -36.49 -19.77 3.91
N LEU A 714 -35.94 -20.83 4.52
CA LEU A 714 -34.79 -21.56 3.98
C LEU A 714 -35.11 -22.19 2.62
N GLN A 715 -36.31 -22.75 2.46
CA GLN A 715 -36.75 -23.34 1.19
C GLN A 715 -36.88 -22.29 0.07
N THR A 716 -37.42 -21.10 0.38
CA THR A 716 -37.49 -19.99 -0.57
C THR A 716 -36.11 -19.52 -1.03
N VAL A 717 -35.18 -19.35 -0.10
CA VAL A 717 -33.80 -18.94 -0.42
C VAL A 717 -33.09 -20.01 -1.24
N ASN A 718 -33.31 -21.31 -0.97
CA ASN A 718 -32.74 -22.39 -1.79
C ASN A 718 -33.22 -22.34 -3.25
N ARG A 719 -34.52 -22.10 -3.49
CA ARG A 719 -35.06 -21.97 -4.86
C ARG A 719 -34.47 -20.76 -5.59
N GLU A 720 -34.26 -19.66 -4.88
CA GLU A 720 -33.62 -18.46 -5.45
C GLU A 720 -32.15 -18.71 -5.83
N ILE A 721 -31.41 -19.45 -5.00
CA ILE A 721 -30.04 -19.89 -5.30
C ILE A 721 -30.01 -20.77 -6.56
N GLU A 722 -30.91 -21.74 -6.69
CA GLU A 722 -30.97 -22.61 -7.87
C GLU A 722 -31.28 -21.82 -9.15
N ARG A 723 -32.24 -20.89 -9.11
CA ARG A 723 -32.52 -19.99 -10.23
C ARG A 723 -31.30 -19.15 -10.60
N LEU A 724 -30.65 -18.52 -9.62
CA LEU A 724 -29.47 -17.68 -9.85
C LEU A 724 -28.29 -18.49 -10.41
N LYS A 725 -28.12 -19.76 -10.02
CA LYS A 725 -27.10 -20.64 -10.62
C LYS A 725 -27.39 -20.91 -12.09
N GLY A 726 -28.64 -21.21 -12.45
CA GLY A 726 -29.03 -21.37 -13.85
C GLY A 726 -28.80 -20.10 -14.68
N ASP A 727 -29.16 -18.93 -14.15
CA ASP A 727 -28.92 -17.64 -14.82
C ASP A 727 -27.41 -17.36 -15.01
N VAL A 728 -26.56 -17.76 -14.05
CA VAL A 728 -25.10 -17.63 -14.18
C VAL A 728 -24.55 -18.54 -15.27
N GLU A 729 -24.95 -19.82 -15.30
CA GLU A 729 -24.52 -20.77 -16.33
C GLU A 729 -24.94 -20.32 -17.75
N GLU A 730 -26.15 -19.77 -17.90
CA GLU A 730 -26.62 -19.23 -19.18
C GLU A 730 -25.80 -18.01 -19.65
N GLN A 731 -25.43 -17.11 -18.73
CA GLN A 731 -24.58 -15.96 -19.08
C GLN A 731 -23.11 -16.35 -19.31
N GLU A 732 -22.60 -17.38 -18.63
CA GLU A 732 -21.25 -17.93 -18.84
C GLU A 732 -21.12 -18.58 -20.21
N THR A 733 -22.10 -19.38 -20.62
CA THR A 733 -22.14 -20.00 -21.94
C THR A 733 -22.22 -18.94 -23.05
N LEU A 734 -23.10 -17.94 -22.91
CA LEU A 734 -23.18 -16.82 -23.84
C LEU A 734 -21.86 -16.03 -23.94
N LEU A 735 -21.21 -15.77 -22.80
CA LEU A 735 -19.92 -15.07 -22.76
C LEU A 735 -18.84 -15.87 -23.50
N ALA A 736 -18.78 -17.19 -23.31
CA ALA A 736 -17.83 -18.06 -23.99
C ALA A 736 -18.04 -18.04 -25.52
N THR A 737 -19.28 -18.11 -25.99
CA THR A 737 -19.60 -17.99 -27.42
C THR A 737 -19.15 -16.65 -27.99
N LEU A 738 -19.52 -15.54 -27.35
CA LEU A 738 -19.14 -14.19 -27.82
C LEU A 738 -17.62 -13.97 -27.82
N MET A 739 -16.89 -14.50 -26.82
CA MET A 739 -15.44 -14.42 -26.77
C MET A 739 -14.77 -15.22 -27.89
N SER A 740 -15.29 -16.40 -28.21
CA SER A 740 -14.79 -17.22 -29.33
C SER A 740 -15.01 -16.54 -30.68
N GLU A 741 -16.18 -15.94 -30.90
CA GLU A 741 -16.50 -15.13 -32.09
C GLU A 741 -15.58 -13.90 -32.22
N GLU A 742 -15.27 -13.22 -31.12
CA GLU A 742 -14.37 -12.05 -31.13
C GLU A 742 -12.92 -12.45 -31.38
N GLU A 743 -12.46 -13.56 -30.80
CA GLU A 743 -11.08 -14.05 -30.93
C GLU A 743 -10.78 -14.53 -32.36
N THR A 744 -11.71 -15.26 -32.98
CA THR A 744 -11.64 -15.64 -34.39
C THR A 744 -11.54 -14.42 -35.31
N ALA A 745 -12.40 -13.41 -35.11
CA ALA A 745 -12.33 -12.16 -35.87
C ALA A 745 -11.02 -11.37 -35.67
N LYS A 746 -10.49 -11.32 -34.44
CA LYS A 746 -9.20 -10.68 -34.13
C LYS A 746 -8.02 -11.40 -34.78
N ALA A 747 -8.03 -12.72 -34.83
CA ALA A 747 -6.98 -13.52 -35.47
C ALA A 747 -6.85 -13.23 -36.98
N CYS A 748 -7.95 -12.87 -37.64
CA CYS A 748 -7.96 -12.52 -39.06
C CYS A 748 -7.55 -11.06 -39.36
N LEU A 749 -7.53 -10.17 -38.36
CA LEU A 749 -7.28 -8.72 -38.53
C LEU A 749 -5.93 -8.36 -39.19
N PRO A 750 -4.80 -9.03 -38.87
CA PRO A 750 -3.51 -8.75 -39.52
C PRO A 750 -3.52 -9.05 -41.02
N ASP A 751 -4.12 -10.19 -41.40
CA ASP A 751 -4.22 -10.61 -42.79
C ASP A 751 -5.19 -9.71 -43.58
N ILE A 752 -6.29 -9.26 -42.96
CA ILE A 752 -7.22 -8.26 -43.55
C ILE A 752 -6.52 -6.90 -43.74
N SER A 753 -5.69 -6.48 -42.79
CA SER A 753 -4.91 -5.24 -42.91
C SER A 753 -3.88 -5.31 -44.04
N LEU A 754 -3.27 -6.48 -44.23
CA LEU A 754 -2.36 -6.73 -45.34
C LEU A 754 -3.09 -6.74 -46.69
N LEU A 755 -4.30 -7.31 -46.73
CA LEU A 755 -5.17 -7.30 -47.91
C LEU A 755 -5.60 -5.88 -48.32
N ASP A 756 -5.93 -5.01 -47.37
CA ASP A 756 -6.28 -3.61 -47.65
C ASP A 756 -5.08 -2.86 -48.28
N ARG A 757 -3.86 -3.14 -47.79
CA ARG A 757 -2.61 -2.61 -48.37
C ARG A 757 -2.38 -3.12 -49.79
N TYR A 758 -2.54 -4.42 -50.04
CA TYR A 758 -2.41 -4.96 -51.39
C TYR A 758 -3.46 -4.42 -52.37
N GLN A 759 -4.67 -4.13 -51.90
CA GLN A 759 -5.71 -3.49 -52.72
C GLN A 759 -5.39 -2.02 -53.06
N MET A 760 -4.77 -1.27 -52.13
CA MET A 760 -4.29 0.08 -52.41
C MET A 760 -3.15 0.08 -53.43
N ASP A 761 -2.18 -0.82 -53.24
CA ASP A 761 -1.06 -1.01 -54.16
C ASP A 761 -1.53 -1.39 -55.57
N LEU A 762 -2.53 -2.27 -55.68
CA LEU A 762 -3.12 -2.67 -56.97
C LEU A 762 -3.72 -1.47 -57.72
N LYS A 763 -4.48 -0.62 -57.03
CA LYS A 763 -5.02 0.62 -57.64
C LYS A 763 -3.91 1.55 -58.14
N GLU A 764 -2.80 1.63 -57.42
CA GLU A 764 -1.67 2.44 -57.83
C GLU A 764 -0.95 1.87 -59.07
N VAL A 765 -0.72 0.55 -59.10
CA VAL A 765 -0.12 -0.15 -60.24
C VAL A 765 -1.01 -0.06 -61.48
N GLU A 766 -2.33 -0.24 -61.33
CA GLU A 766 -3.30 -0.08 -62.41
C GLU A 766 -3.31 1.33 -62.99
N ARG A 767 -3.26 2.36 -62.14
CA ARG A 767 -3.15 3.76 -62.58
C ARG A 767 -1.87 3.98 -63.38
N LYS A 768 -0.73 3.43 -62.95
CA LYS A 768 0.55 3.53 -63.67
C LYS A 768 0.49 2.80 -65.02
N ILE A 769 -0.11 1.61 -65.09
CA ILE A 769 -0.31 0.88 -66.35
C ILE A 769 -1.16 1.70 -67.33
N ALA A 770 -2.28 2.28 -66.88
CA ALA A 770 -3.13 3.12 -67.73
C ALA A 770 -2.39 4.36 -68.27
N GLN A 771 -1.54 4.99 -67.44
CA GLN A 771 -0.71 6.12 -67.85
C GLN A 771 0.34 5.76 -68.90
N HIS A 772 0.94 4.57 -68.83
CA HIS A 772 1.90 4.10 -69.85
C HIS A 772 1.20 3.60 -71.12
N ALA A 773 0.00 3.01 -71.02
CA ALA A 773 -0.78 2.58 -72.17
C ALA A 773 -1.25 3.75 -73.05
N ALA A 774 -1.67 4.87 -72.43
CA ALA A 774 -2.05 6.09 -73.15
C ALA A 774 -0.89 6.72 -73.95
N LYS A 775 0.37 6.46 -73.57
CA LYS A 775 1.59 6.94 -74.27
C LYS A 775 1.97 6.09 -75.49
N LEU A 776 1.31 4.96 -75.73
CA LEU A 776 1.64 3.99 -76.79
C LEU A 776 0.67 4.03 -77.99
N GLN A 777 -0.28 4.96 -78.03
CA GLN A 777 -1.30 5.02 -79.09
C GLN A 777 -0.93 6.01 -80.20
N GLY A 778 -0.68 5.47 -81.41
CA GLY A 778 -0.63 6.20 -82.68
C GLY A 778 0.77 6.52 -83.23
N VAL A 779 1.47 5.55 -83.85
CA VAL A 779 2.59 5.84 -84.78
C VAL A 779 2.73 4.75 -85.88
N ASP A 780 3.09 5.24 -87.07
CA ASP A 780 3.31 4.58 -88.37
C ASP A 780 4.75 4.01 -88.52
N LEU A 781 4.92 2.87 -89.21
CA LEU A 781 6.02 1.90 -89.03
C LEU A 781 7.12 1.91 -90.13
N THR A 782 7.37 3.02 -90.83
CA THR A 782 8.12 3.00 -92.10
C THR A 782 9.56 3.57 -92.10
N ARG A 783 10.13 4.07 -90.97
CA ARG A 783 11.53 4.59 -90.90
C ARG A 783 12.36 3.93 -89.79
N THR A 784 13.64 3.63 -90.07
CA THR A 784 14.55 2.90 -89.15
C THR A 784 15.51 3.81 -88.38
N THR A 785 15.75 3.51 -87.10
CA THR A 785 16.57 4.25 -86.11
C THR A 785 17.99 4.60 -86.58
N GLN A 786 18.58 3.81 -87.49
CA GLN A 786 19.91 4.08 -88.05
C GLN A 786 19.95 5.29 -89.00
N GLN A 787 18.88 5.57 -89.75
CA GLN A 787 18.85 6.68 -90.71
C GLN A 787 18.76 8.05 -90.00
N VAL A 788 17.95 8.13 -88.94
CA VAL A 788 17.78 9.37 -88.14
C VAL A 788 19.06 9.69 -87.33
N SER A 789 19.81 8.65 -86.91
CA SER A 789 21.07 8.83 -86.18
C SER A 789 22.17 9.51 -86.99
N GLN A 790 22.23 9.26 -88.30
CA GLN A 790 23.31 9.71 -89.17
C GLN A 790 23.12 11.19 -89.55
N GLU A 791 21.89 11.59 -89.89
CA GLU A 791 21.54 13.00 -90.13
C GLU A 791 21.74 13.86 -88.87
N LYS A 792 21.44 13.32 -87.68
CA LYS A 792 21.65 14.00 -86.39
C LYS A 792 23.12 14.34 -86.12
N GLN A 793 24.07 13.45 -86.45
CA GLN A 793 25.49 13.69 -86.20
C GLN A 793 26.05 14.83 -87.04
N GLU A 794 25.60 14.97 -88.30
CA GLU A 794 26.05 16.06 -89.18
C GLU A 794 25.54 17.43 -88.76
N THR A 795 24.27 17.54 -88.33
CA THR A 795 23.76 18.80 -87.79
C THR A 795 24.32 19.13 -86.40
N GLN A 796 24.67 18.13 -85.58
CA GLN A 796 25.32 18.34 -84.27
C GLN A 796 26.68 19.02 -84.42
N HIS A 797 27.52 18.56 -85.34
CA HIS A 797 28.87 19.09 -85.50
C HIS A 797 28.87 20.58 -85.92
N LYS A 798 27.89 21.00 -86.73
CA LYS A 798 27.71 22.42 -87.12
C LYS A 798 27.22 23.25 -85.93
N LEU A 799 26.35 22.69 -85.10
CA LEU A 799 25.80 23.32 -83.91
C LEU A 799 26.86 23.52 -82.82
N ASP A 800 27.75 22.54 -82.62
CA ASP A 800 28.84 22.61 -81.63
C ASP A 800 29.86 23.70 -81.97
N THR A 801 30.13 23.90 -83.26
CA THR A 801 31.06 24.94 -83.75
C THR A 801 30.50 26.35 -83.50
N THR A 802 29.21 26.58 -83.78
CA THR A 802 28.54 27.87 -83.54
C THR A 802 28.27 28.10 -82.05
N SER A 803 27.95 27.04 -81.30
CA SER A 803 27.79 27.10 -79.84
C SER A 803 29.10 27.46 -79.15
N SER A 804 30.23 26.89 -79.56
CA SER A 804 31.54 27.17 -78.97
C SER A 804 31.95 28.65 -79.12
N LYS A 805 31.69 29.28 -80.28
CA LYS A 805 31.93 30.71 -80.50
C LYS A 805 31.01 31.59 -79.64
N MET A 806 29.74 31.22 -79.53
CA MET A 806 28.75 31.91 -78.70
C MET A 806 29.05 31.75 -77.20
N GLU A 807 29.48 30.56 -76.76
CA GLU A 807 29.90 30.28 -75.39
C GLU A 807 31.14 31.08 -75.02
N LEU A 808 32.11 31.24 -75.90
CA LEU A 808 33.30 32.04 -75.59
C LEU A 808 32.95 33.52 -75.35
N LYS A 809 32.01 34.08 -76.12
CA LYS A 809 31.53 35.46 -75.97
C LYS A 809 30.55 35.62 -74.80
N ARG A 810 29.66 34.65 -74.58
CA ARG A 810 28.78 34.60 -73.40
C ARG A 810 29.56 34.39 -72.11
N LYS A 811 30.62 33.58 -72.13
CA LYS A 811 31.52 33.38 -71.00
C LYS A 811 32.21 34.70 -70.68
N LEU A 812 32.65 35.48 -71.66
CA LEU A 812 33.21 36.81 -71.39
C LEU A 812 32.19 37.80 -70.79
N ILE A 813 30.93 37.76 -71.23
CA ILE A 813 29.83 38.55 -70.63
C ILE A 813 29.50 38.06 -69.22
N GLN A 814 29.41 36.74 -69.07
CA GLN A 814 29.06 36.07 -67.83
C GLN A 814 30.17 36.26 -66.81
N ASP A 815 31.44 36.18 -67.18
CA ASP A 815 32.58 36.46 -66.30
C ASP A 815 32.53 37.92 -65.79
N GLN A 816 32.21 38.89 -66.66
CA GLN A 816 32.07 40.30 -66.25
C GLN A 816 30.80 40.55 -65.42
N GLN A 817 29.68 39.90 -65.74
CA GLN A 817 28.43 40.02 -64.99
C GLN A 817 28.46 39.24 -63.68
N GLU A 818 29.06 38.05 -63.64
CA GLU A 818 29.31 37.25 -62.43
C GLU A 818 30.28 37.97 -61.53
N GLN A 819 31.32 38.63 -62.03
CA GLN A 819 32.21 39.43 -61.19
C GLN A 819 31.45 40.59 -60.51
N ILE A 820 30.53 41.26 -61.22
CA ILE A 820 29.68 42.30 -60.63
C ILE A 820 28.61 41.71 -59.69
N GLN A 821 28.03 40.56 -60.05
CA GLN A 821 26.98 39.88 -59.28
C GLN A 821 27.55 39.24 -58.00
N THR A 822 28.74 38.65 -58.05
CA THR A 822 29.46 38.11 -56.88
C THR A 822 29.89 39.23 -55.94
N LEU A 823 30.36 40.37 -56.46
CA LEU A 823 30.63 41.54 -55.62
C LEU A 823 29.33 42.11 -55.00
N ARG A 824 28.18 42.07 -55.71
CA ARG A 824 26.87 42.46 -55.14
C ARG A 824 26.33 41.47 -54.12
N SER A 825 26.45 40.17 -54.37
CA SER A 825 26.02 39.13 -53.44
C SER A 825 26.89 39.15 -52.20
N ALA A 826 28.21 39.32 -52.35
CA ALA A 826 29.13 39.49 -51.23
C ALA A 826 28.75 40.69 -50.36
N VAL A 827 28.44 41.86 -50.94
CA VAL A 827 27.94 43.01 -50.16
C VAL A 827 26.66 42.67 -49.40
N ASN A 828 25.69 42.01 -50.03
CA ASN A 828 24.42 41.67 -49.39
C ASN A 828 24.54 40.58 -48.33
N GLU A 829 25.38 39.56 -48.56
CA GLU A 829 25.67 38.47 -47.61
C GLU A 829 26.40 39.00 -46.38
N THR A 830 27.45 39.81 -46.56
CA THR A 830 28.16 40.46 -45.45
C THR A 830 27.24 41.39 -44.64
N ARG A 831 26.26 42.05 -45.30
CA ARG A 831 25.26 42.90 -44.63
C ARG A 831 24.21 42.11 -43.85
N ALA A 832 23.79 40.95 -44.39
CA ALA A 832 22.85 40.04 -43.73
C ALA A 832 23.49 39.35 -42.51
N GLU A 833 24.74 38.90 -42.64
CA GLU A 833 25.51 38.33 -41.53
C GLU A 833 25.69 39.34 -40.37
N LYS A 834 25.95 40.61 -40.69
CA LYS A 834 26.03 41.67 -39.69
C LYS A 834 24.73 41.86 -38.90
N LEU A 835 23.57 41.86 -39.57
CA LEU A 835 22.25 42.00 -38.96
C LEU A 835 21.91 40.82 -38.05
N GLN A 836 22.27 39.60 -38.47
CA GLN A 836 22.05 38.37 -37.70
C GLN A 836 22.90 38.36 -36.42
N LEU A 837 24.20 38.65 -36.53
CA LEU A 837 25.13 38.72 -35.39
C LEU A 837 24.72 39.79 -34.35
N SER A 838 24.10 40.90 -34.79
CA SER A 838 23.58 41.91 -33.88
C SER A 838 22.37 41.44 -33.05
N SER A 839 21.52 40.57 -33.60
CA SER A 839 20.36 40.00 -32.88
C SER A 839 20.82 38.95 -31.87
N ASP A 840 21.85 38.18 -32.21
CA ASP A 840 22.40 37.12 -31.36
C ASP A 840 23.08 37.71 -30.10
N MET A 841 23.60 38.94 -30.18
CA MET A 841 24.22 39.63 -29.04
C MET A 841 23.21 40.09 -27.96
N GLN A 842 21.95 40.39 -28.32
CA GLN A 842 20.90 40.67 -27.32
C GLN A 842 20.45 39.40 -26.58
N LYS A 843 20.45 38.24 -27.28
CA LYS A 843 20.18 36.93 -26.68
C LYS A 843 21.27 36.53 -25.69
N GLN A 844 22.52 36.87 -25.97
CA GLN A 844 23.66 36.57 -25.11
C GLN A 844 23.49 37.16 -23.70
N GLN A 845 23.09 38.43 -23.57
CA GLN A 845 22.90 39.08 -22.26
C GLN A 845 21.83 38.40 -21.40
N GLN A 846 20.72 37.96 -21.99
CA GLN A 846 19.65 37.24 -21.26
C GLN A 846 20.12 35.86 -20.76
N LEU A 847 20.92 35.16 -21.55
CA LEU A 847 21.48 33.86 -21.18
C LEU A 847 22.56 33.99 -20.09
N GLU A 848 23.32 35.11 -20.07
CA GLU A 848 24.30 35.42 -19.02
C GLU A 848 23.64 35.64 -17.65
N GLU A 849 22.50 36.34 -17.58
CA GLU A 849 21.72 36.53 -16.35
C GLU A 849 21.19 35.20 -15.79
N GLN A 850 20.65 34.34 -16.66
CA GLN A 850 20.17 33.00 -16.28
C GLN A 850 21.31 32.10 -15.79
N CYS A 851 22.50 32.22 -16.39
CA CYS A 851 23.69 31.51 -15.92
C CYS A 851 24.10 31.92 -14.51
N ALA A 852 24.02 33.21 -14.18
CA ALA A 852 24.35 33.71 -12.85
C ALA A 852 23.36 33.17 -11.79
N GLU A 853 22.06 33.22 -12.08
CA GLU A 853 21.00 32.73 -11.21
C GLU A 853 21.17 31.23 -10.89
N PHE A 854 21.28 30.37 -11.90
CA PHE A 854 21.47 28.93 -11.69
C PHE A 854 22.79 28.61 -10.96
N THR A 855 23.85 29.40 -11.19
CA THR A 855 25.11 29.23 -10.46
C THR A 855 24.93 29.50 -8.96
N THR A 856 24.18 30.53 -8.56
CA THR A 856 23.91 30.82 -7.14
C THR A 856 23.04 29.75 -6.47
N GLU A 857 22.02 29.24 -7.17
CA GLU A 857 21.16 28.16 -6.65
C GLU A 857 21.95 26.87 -6.42
N ILE A 858 22.82 26.49 -7.36
CA ILE A 858 23.69 25.32 -7.23
C ILE A 858 24.62 25.47 -6.03
N GLN A 859 25.19 26.66 -5.79
CA GLN A 859 26.05 26.91 -4.63
C GLN A 859 25.29 26.74 -3.30
N SER A 860 24.04 27.22 -3.22
CA SER A 860 23.20 27.04 -2.03
C SER A 860 22.90 25.56 -1.74
N LEU A 861 22.50 24.80 -2.77
CA LEU A 861 22.24 23.36 -2.67
C LEU A 861 23.51 22.58 -2.31
N THR A 862 24.67 23.01 -2.80
CA THR A 862 25.97 22.40 -2.47
C THR A 862 26.31 22.56 -0.99
N ARG A 863 26.03 23.73 -0.40
CA ARG A 863 26.24 23.97 1.03
C ARG A 863 25.35 23.07 1.88
N ASP A 864 24.06 23.02 1.54
CA ASP A 864 23.07 22.22 2.26
C ASP A 864 23.37 20.71 2.22
N ILE A 865 23.85 20.20 1.08
CA ILE A 865 24.27 18.80 0.93
C ILE A 865 25.48 18.50 1.82
N ARG A 866 26.42 19.44 1.93
CA ARG A 866 27.62 19.29 2.78
C ARG A 866 27.24 19.24 4.26
N GLU A 867 26.39 20.15 4.73
CA GLU A 867 25.93 20.16 6.13
C GLU A 867 25.21 18.85 6.51
N ALA A 868 24.34 18.33 5.64
CA ALA A 868 23.67 17.05 5.87
C ALA A 868 24.65 15.84 5.82
N LYS A 869 25.69 15.89 4.99
CA LYS A 869 26.75 14.86 4.95
C LYS A 869 27.65 14.89 6.20
N GLU A 870 27.96 16.07 6.72
CA GLU A 870 28.75 16.20 7.95
C GLU A 870 28.03 15.55 9.15
N GLN A 871 26.70 15.64 9.21
CA GLN A 871 25.88 14.97 10.22
C GLN A 871 25.76 13.45 10.04
N LEU A 872 25.96 12.92 8.82
CA LEU A 872 25.93 11.48 8.56
C LEU A 872 27.17 10.74 9.08
N SER A 873 28.34 11.38 9.10
CA SER A 873 29.59 10.73 9.51
C SER A 873 29.64 10.26 10.98
N PRO A 874 29.17 11.03 11.99
CA PRO A 874 29.10 10.53 13.38
C PRO A 874 28.04 9.43 13.54
N LEU A 875 26.94 9.49 12.78
CA LEU A 875 25.89 8.46 12.80
C LEU A 875 26.38 7.15 12.20
N SER A 876 27.14 7.18 11.10
CA SER A 876 27.74 5.98 10.51
C SER A 876 28.78 5.35 11.43
N ALA A 877 29.64 6.15 12.06
CA ALA A 877 30.65 5.65 12.99
C ALA A 877 30.00 5.02 14.25
N ALA A 878 28.93 5.61 14.77
CA ALA A 878 28.19 5.06 15.90
C ALA A 878 27.48 3.74 15.54
N LEU A 879 26.92 3.64 14.33
CA LEU A 879 26.26 2.43 13.83
C LEU A 879 27.28 1.30 13.60
N GLU A 880 28.44 1.62 13.03
CA GLU A 880 29.54 0.68 12.84
C GLU A 880 30.08 0.15 14.17
N LYS A 881 30.25 1.03 15.17
CA LYS A 881 30.61 0.63 16.53
C LYS A 881 29.58 -0.31 17.17
N LEU A 882 28.29 -0.02 17.05
CA LEU A 882 27.22 -0.89 17.58
C LEU A 882 27.16 -2.23 16.83
N GLN A 883 27.43 -2.24 15.52
CA GLN A 883 27.55 -3.47 14.72
C GLN A 883 28.76 -4.30 15.13
N GLN A 884 29.90 -3.67 15.40
CA GLN A 884 31.09 -4.33 15.91
C GLN A 884 30.85 -4.91 17.30
N GLU A 885 30.24 -4.16 18.22
CA GLU A 885 29.85 -4.66 19.54
C GLU A 885 28.87 -5.85 19.45
N LYS A 886 27.95 -5.85 18.48
CA LYS A 886 27.06 -6.99 18.22
C LYS A 886 27.83 -8.20 17.67
N GLN A 887 28.76 -7.97 16.73
CA GLN A 887 29.62 -9.03 16.18
C GLN A 887 30.49 -9.65 17.27
N GLU A 888 31.10 -8.87 18.15
CA GLU A 888 31.85 -9.38 19.31
C GLU A 888 30.96 -10.22 20.25
N LEU A 889 29.69 -9.85 20.41
CA LEU A 889 28.72 -10.59 21.22
C LEU A 889 28.31 -11.91 20.56
N LEU A 890 28.15 -11.92 19.23
CA LEU A 890 27.92 -13.12 18.43
C LEU A 890 29.15 -14.04 18.44
N GLU A 891 30.35 -13.48 18.33
CA GLU A 891 31.60 -14.25 18.40
C GLU A 891 31.76 -14.87 19.80
N ARG A 892 31.44 -14.15 20.88
CA ARG A 892 31.41 -14.71 22.25
C ARG A 892 30.36 -15.81 22.41
N LYS A 893 29.17 -15.66 21.82
CA LYS A 893 28.11 -16.67 21.82
C LYS A 893 28.57 -17.93 21.08
N ARG A 894 29.17 -17.74 19.91
CA ARG A 894 29.74 -18.81 19.08
C ARG A 894 30.89 -19.51 19.79
N GLN A 895 31.82 -18.78 20.37
CA GLN A 895 32.95 -19.32 21.13
C GLN A 895 32.47 -20.15 22.33
N LYS A 896 31.46 -19.67 23.08
CA LYS A 896 30.85 -20.43 24.19
C LYS A 896 30.10 -21.68 23.72
N GLN A 897 29.48 -21.62 22.54
CA GLN A 897 28.80 -22.76 21.93
C GLN A 897 29.78 -23.78 21.38
N GLU A 898 30.86 -23.35 20.72
CA GLU A 898 31.96 -24.20 20.24
C GLU A 898 32.70 -24.85 21.42
N GLU A 899 33.04 -24.10 22.49
CA GLU A 899 33.61 -24.65 23.74
C GLU A 899 32.70 -25.72 24.39
N GLY A 900 31.37 -25.57 24.29
CA GLY A 900 30.40 -26.53 24.80
C GLY A 900 30.22 -27.76 23.92
N GLN A 901 30.30 -27.59 22.60
CA GLN A 901 30.13 -28.66 21.61
C GLN A 901 31.40 -29.52 21.49
N GLU A 902 32.58 -28.91 21.53
CA GLU A 902 33.88 -29.59 21.41
C GLU A 902 34.13 -30.56 22.58
N LYS A 903 33.64 -30.24 23.78
CA LYS A 903 33.64 -31.13 24.96
C LYS A 903 32.69 -32.32 24.84
N VAL A 904 31.64 -32.21 24.02
CA VAL A 904 30.65 -33.27 23.79
C VAL A 904 31.12 -34.22 22.69
N ASP A 905 31.76 -33.69 21.65
CA ASP A 905 32.19 -34.47 20.48
C ASP A 905 33.46 -35.31 20.73
N THR A 906 34.32 -34.95 21.71
CA THR A 906 35.55 -35.70 22.02
C THR A 906 35.31 -37.11 22.59
N VAL A 907 34.11 -37.41 23.08
CA VAL A 907 33.77 -38.67 23.77
C VAL A 907 33.38 -39.81 22.82
N SER A 908 32.94 -39.49 21.59
CA SER A 908 32.13 -40.40 20.77
C SER A 908 32.90 -41.35 19.83
N LEU A 909 34.22 -41.18 19.63
CA LEU A 909 34.82 -41.54 18.34
C LEU A 909 36.09 -42.41 18.38
N PHE A 910 36.13 -43.58 19.05
CA PHE A 910 37.31 -44.47 18.94
C PHE A 910 37.04 -45.98 18.95
N SER A 911 37.22 -46.67 17.79
CA SER A 911 37.40 -48.13 17.76
C SER A 911 38.14 -48.66 16.50
N LEU A 912 39.01 -49.68 16.74
CA LEU A 912 39.61 -50.74 15.88
C LEU A 912 40.56 -50.36 14.71
N LEU A 913 41.79 -50.88 14.47
CA LEU A 913 42.65 -52.08 14.74
C LEU A 913 43.09 -52.69 13.35
N GLU A 914 44.41 -52.76 13.03
CA GLU A 914 45.24 -53.99 12.75
C GLU A 914 45.56 -54.18 11.25
N ARG A 915 46.70 -54.69 10.70
CA ARG A 915 48.05 -55.14 11.15
C ARG A 915 49.00 -55.38 9.92
N GLN A 916 50.33 -55.12 10.09
CA GLN A 916 51.56 -55.87 9.66
C GLN A 916 51.92 -56.11 8.16
N LYS A 917 53.18 -56.17 7.67
CA LYS A 917 54.58 -55.91 8.14
C LYS A 917 55.58 -56.01 6.94
N GLU A 918 56.61 -55.13 6.92
CA GLU A 918 58.07 -55.28 6.61
C GLU A 918 58.58 -56.12 5.40
N SER A 919 59.76 -55.91 4.77
CA SER A 919 60.83 -54.88 4.65
C SER A 919 61.97 -55.54 3.84
N GLU A 920 62.69 -54.80 2.98
CA GLU A 920 64.18 -54.83 2.78
C GLU A 920 64.62 -54.38 1.38
N LEU A 921 65.37 -53.26 1.26
CA LEU A 921 66.43 -53.07 0.23
C LEU A 921 67.31 -51.81 0.49
N HIS A 922 68.54 -51.95 0.99
CA HIS A 922 69.46 -50.83 1.27
C HIS A 922 70.91 -51.01 0.77
N GLU A 923 71.17 -51.76 -0.32
CA GLU A 923 72.54 -51.99 -0.80
C GLU A 923 72.91 -51.35 -2.15
N THR A 924 71.99 -50.64 -2.82
CA THR A 924 72.16 -50.24 -4.24
C THR A 924 72.63 -48.79 -4.48
N ASN A 925 72.92 -48.00 -3.45
CA ASN A 925 73.13 -46.55 -3.61
C ASN A 925 74.62 -46.09 -3.62
N THR A 926 75.57 -46.94 -3.24
CA THR A 926 77.00 -46.60 -3.16
C THR A 926 77.80 -46.92 -4.44
N GLN A 927 77.29 -47.78 -5.32
CA GLN A 927 78.01 -48.22 -6.53
C GLN A 927 77.88 -47.26 -7.73
N LEU A 928 76.95 -46.30 -7.70
CA LEU A 928 76.67 -45.40 -8.83
C LEU A 928 77.70 -44.26 -8.96
N HIS A 929 78.33 -43.84 -7.86
CA HIS A 929 79.16 -42.62 -7.83
C HIS A 929 80.62 -42.84 -8.23
N GLU A 930 81.13 -44.08 -8.16
CA GLU A 930 82.50 -44.43 -8.59
C GLU A 930 82.61 -44.64 -10.11
N ALA A 931 81.49 -44.99 -10.77
CA ALA A 931 81.46 -45.27 -12.21
C ALA A 931 81.58 -44.01 -13.10
N GLU A 932 81.16 -42.83 -12.62
CA GLU A 932 81.17 -41.59 -13.42
C GLU A 932 82.57 -40.98 -13.57
N LYS A 933 83.46 -41.18 -12.59
CA LYS A 933 84.82 -40.59 -12.56
C LYS A 933 85.84 -41.32 -13.46
N HIS A 934 85.55 -42.57 -13.84
CA HIS A 934 86.43 -43.38 -14.70
C HIS A 934 86.25 -43.05 -16.20
N LYS A 935 85.10 -42.47 -16.58
CA LYS A 935 84.70 -42.15 -17.95
C LYS A 935 85.51 -41.01 -18.61
N GLU A 936 86.01 -40.05 -17.83
CA GLU A 936 86.73 -38.87 -18.36
C GLU A 936 88.19 -39.14 -18.76
N LYS A 937 88.85 -40.16 -18.19
CA LYS A 937 90.28 -40.45 -18.43
C LYS A 937 90.53 -41.18 -19.76
N ILE A 938 89.61 -42.07 -20.14
CA ILE A 938 89.67 -42.92 -21.34
C ILE A 938 89.51 -42.10 -22.65
N ASN A 939 88.84 -40.95 -22.58
CA ASN A 939 88.52 -40.13 -23.75
C ASN A 939 89.74 -39.40 -24.38
N LYS A 940 90.84 -39.22 -23.63
CA LYS A 940 92.06 -38.53 -24.13
C LYS A 940 93.03 -39.45 -24.89
N GLU A 941 93.01 -40.76 -24.65
CA GLU A 941 93.91 -41.73 -25.32
C GLU A 941 93.38 -42.17 -26.71
N ILE A 942 92.06 -42.12 -26.92
CA ILE A 942 91.39 -42.42 -28.21
C ILE A 942 91.83 -41.47 -29.33
N GLY A 943 92.21 -40.22 -29.01
CA GLY A 943 92.57 -39.20 -30.00
C GLY A 943 93.85 -39.51 -30.80
N ASN A 944 94.85 -40.14 -30.17
CA ASN A 944 96.15 -40.37 -30.79
C ASN A 944 96.19 -41.64 -31.67
N ILE A 945 95.34 -42.64 -31.40
CA ILE A 945 95.27 -43.89 -32.18
C ILE A 945 94.50 -43.68 -33.51
N ARG A 946 93.63 -42.67 -33.59
CA ARG A 946 92.85 -42.34 -34.80
C ARG A 946 93.72 -41.84 -35.96
N GLN A 947 94.81 -41.12 -35.68
CA GLN A 947 95.66 -40.51 -36.71
C GLN A 947 96.52 -41.54 -37.48
N ASP A 948 96.80 -42.70 -36.88
CA ASP A 948 97.57 -43.81 -37.47
C ASP A 948 96.71 -44.82 -38.25
N ILE A 949 95.38 -44.78 -38.10
CA ILE A 949 94.43 -45.67 -38.81
C ILE A 949 94.09 -45.11 -40.20
N ASP A 950 94.11 -43.79 -40.40
CA ASP A 950 93.70 -43.16 -41.65
C ASP A 950 94.68 -43.38 -42.82
N THR A 951 95.94 -43.74 -42.56
CA THR A 951 96.96 -44.02 -43.59
C THR A 951 96.92 -45.44 -44.17
N GLN A 952 96.13 -46.36 -43.61
CA GLN A 952 95.96 -47.74 -44.13
C GLN A 952 94.62 -48.00 -44.86
N LYS A 953 93.69 -47.03 -44.92
CA LYS A 953 92.32 -47.16 -45.48
C LYS A 953 92.19 -47.22 -47.00
N VAL A 954 93.27 -46.98 -47.76
CA VAL A 954 93.18 -46.88 -49.24
C VAL A 954 93.11 -48.27 -49.92
N GLN A 955 93.58 -49.35 -49.28
CA GLN A 955 93.44 -50.72 -49.79
C GLN A 955 92.18 -51.47 -49.29
N GLU A 956 91.46 -50.94 -48.29
CA GLU A 956 90.20 -51.51 -47.77
C GLU A 956 88.98 -51.17 -48.67
N ARG A 957 89.05 -50.04 -49.39
CA ARG A 957 87.95 -49.47 -50.19
C ARG A 957 87.45 -50.40 -51.29
N TRP A 958 88.33 -51.18 -51.91
CA TRP A 958 87.97 -52.12 -52.98
C TRP A 958 87.19 -53.36 -52.49
N LEU A 959 87.49 -53.88 -51.30
CA LEU A 959 86.76 -55.03 -50.71
C LEU A 959 85.41 -54.60 -50.08
N GLN A 960 85.28 -53.33 -49.70
CA GLN A 960 84.10 -52.78 -49.03
C GLN A 960 82.93 -52.48 -49.97
N ASP A 961 83.20 -52.16 -51.25
CA ASP A 961 82.17 -51.86 -52.23
C ASP A 961 81.30 -53.10 -52.58
N ASN A 962 81.88 -54.31 -52.59
CA ASN A 962 81.12 -55.57 -52.81
C ASN A 962 80.23 -55.98 -51.60
N LEU A 963 80.62 -55.65 -50.37
CA LEU A 963 79.85 -55.92 -49.14
C LEU A 963 78.69 -54.93 -48.92
N THR A 964 78.81 -53.71 -49.46
CA THR A 964 77.85 -52.62 -49.29
C THR A 964 76.57 -52.85 -50.11
N LEU A 965 76.69 -53.39 -51.32
CA LEU A 965 75.54 -53.72 -52.18
C LEU A 965 74.60 -54.75 -51.52
N ARG A 966 75.15 -55.79 -50.86
CA ARG A 966 74.34 -56.84 -50.21
C ARG A 966 73.57 -56.35 -48.98
N LYS A 967 74.11 -55.39 -48.21
CA LYS A 967 73.40 -54.80 -47.05
C LYS A 967 72.25 -53.89 -47.46
N ARG A 968 72.41 -53.09 -48.54
CA ARG A 968 71.37 -52.17 -49.00
C ARG A 968 70.12 -52.86 -49.55
N VAL A 969 70.26 -54.09 -50.07
CA VAL A 969 69.12 -54.90 -50.53
C VAL A 969 68.25 -55.40 -49.37
N GLU A 970 68.83 -55.70 -48.21
CA GLU A 970 68.07 -56.17 -47.04
C GLU A 970 67.34 -55.00 -46.33
N GLU A 971 67.95 -53.82 -46.25
CA GLU A 971 67.31 -52.60 -45.72
C GLU A 971 66.08 -52.17 -46.57
N LEU A 972 66.09 -52.43 -47.88
CA LEU A 972 64.95 -52.17 -48.77
C LEU A 972 63.72 -53.03 -48.41
N LYS A 973 63.92 -54.29 -47.98
CA LYS A 973 62.82 -55.18 -47.55
C LYS A 973 62.14 -54.68 -46.28
N GLU A 974 62.89 -54.14 -45.32
CA GLU A 974 62.31 -53.59 -44.08
C GLU A 974 61.42 -52.36 -44.34
N VAL A 975 61.82 -51.48 -45.28
CA VAL A 975 61.04 -50.31 -45.67
C VAL A 975 59.74 -50.71 -46.37
N VAL A 976 59.79 -51.74 -47.23
CA VAL A 976 58.60 -52.31 -47.88
C VAL A 976 57.63 -52.91 -46.85
N GLY A 977 58.13 -53.67 -45.87
CA GLY A 977 57.29 -54.25 -44.82
C GLY A 977 56.58 -53.20 -43.92
N LYS A 978 57.28 -52.11 -43.57
CA LYS A 978 56.68 -51.00 -42.79
C LYS A 978 55.59 -50.26 -43.57
N ARG A 979 55.76 -50.09 -44.89
CA ARG A 979 54.75 -49.47 -45.77
C ARG A 979 53.46 -50.29 -45.84
N GLU A 980 53.57 -51.61 -45.98
CA GLU A 980 52.40 -52.51 -46.08
C GLU A 980 51.58 -52.54 -44.79
N ALA A 981 52.24 -52.48 -43.62
CA ALA A 981 51.56 -52.37 -42.33
C ALA A 981 50.74 -51.07 -42.20
N LEU A 982 51.32 -49.91 -42.55
CA LEU A 982 50.63 -48.61 -42.47
C LEU A 982 49.48 -48.48 -43.48
N MET A 983 49.60 -49.07 -44.68
CA MET A 983 48.49 -49.15 -45.64
C MET A 983 47.29 -49.93 -45.11
N LYS A 984 47.54 -51.02 -44.38
CA LYS A 984 46.48 -51.85 -43.78
C LYS A 984 45.74 -51.12 -42.66
N ASP A 985 46.44 -50.34 -41.85
CA ASP A 985 45.85 -49.52 -40.79
C ASP A 985 45.00 -48.35 -41.35
N MET A 986 45.43 -47.73 -42.47
CA MET A 986 44.67 -46.67 -43.12
C MET A 986 43.38 -47.17 -43.80
N GLY A 987 43.40 -48.38 -44.38
CA GLY A 987 42.22 -48.98 -45.03
C GLY A 987 41.04 -49.28 -44.09
N ASN A 988 41.32 -49.48 -42.79
CA ASN A 988 40.31 -49.79 -41.78
C ASN A 988 39.55 -48.56 -41.23
N MET A 989 39.94 -47.33 -41.58
CA MET A 989 39.39 -46.09 -40.97
C MET A 989 38.19 -45.45 -41.71
N GLN A 990 37.61 -46.11 -42.72
CA GLN A 990 36.32 -45.70 -43.37
C GLN A 990 36.21 -44.18 -43.69
N VAL A 991 37.25 -43.61 -44.30
CA VAL A 991 37.45 -42.15 -44.49
C VAL A 991 36.27 -41.42 -45.16
N MET A 992 35.58 -42.05 -46.11
CA MET A 992 34.44 -41.43 -46.80
C MET A 992 33.22 -41.26 -45.88
N GLN A 993 32.96 -42.21 -44.99
CA GLN A 993 31.86 -42.14 -44.03
C GLN A 993 32.12 -41.04 -42.99
N LEU A 994 33.34 -40.92 -42.47
CA LEU A 994 33.74 -39.83 -41.57
C LEU A 994 33.60 -38.44 -42.20
N ARG A 995 33.92 -38.28 -43.49
CA ARG A 995 33.74 -37.00 -44.23
C ARG A 995 32.26 -36.66 -44.47
N GLN A 996 31.40 -37.66 -44.60
CA GLN A 996 29.97 -37.44 -44.75
C GLN A 996 29.33 -37.07 -43.40
N GLU A 997 29.66 -37.82 -42.34
CA GLU A 997 29.24 -37.50 -40.96
C GLU A 997 29.67 -36.09 -40.55
N ARG A 998 30.89 -35.68 -40.89
CA ARG A 998 31.37 -34.31 -40.62
C ARG A 998 30.49 -33.24 -41.27
N ARG A 999 30.16 -33.40 -42.56
CA ARG A 999 29.33 -32.43 -43.30
C ARG A 999 27.89 -32.35 -42.80
N GLU A 1000 27.36 -33.46 -42.28
CA GLU A 1000 26.02 -33.49 -41.69
C GLU A 1000 26.01 -32.86 -40.29
N ALA A 1001 27.04 -33.14 -39.47
CA ALA A 1001 27.21 -32.53 -38.16
C ALA A 1001 27.47 -31.01 -38.26
N GLU A 1002 28.30 -30.55 -39.20
CA GLU A 1002 28.54 -29.12 -39.47
C GLU A 1002 27.25 -28.38 -39.86
N ARG A 1003 26.44 -28.95 -40.77
CA ARG A 1003 25.16 -28.34 -41.17
C ARG A 1003 24.18 -28.21 -39.99
N LYS A 1004 24.00 -29.27 -39.20
CA LYS A 1004 23.15 -29.24 -38.01
C LYS A 1004 23.66 -28.23 -36.98
N LEU A 1005 24.97 -28.10 -36.82
CA LEU A 1005 25.58 -27.14 -35.93
C LEU A 1005 25.32 -25.69 -36.39
N GLU A 1006 25.43 -25.40 -37.68
CA GLU A 1006 25.12 -24.07 -38.24
C GLU A 1006 23.64 -23.70 -38.04
N ASP A 1007 22.72 -24.64 -38.29
CA ASP A 1007 21.29 -24.43 -38.08
C ASP A 1007 20.95 -24.16 -36.60
N LEU A 1008 21.54 -24.92 -35.67
CA LEU A 1008 21.38 -24.71 -34.23
C LEU A 1008 21.99 -23.37 -33.78
N LYS A 1009 23.17 -23.00 -34.29
CA LYS A 1009 23.80 -21.69 -34.00
C LYS A 1009 22.97 -20.53 -34.53
N ARG A 1010 22.35 -20.66 -35.70
CA ARG A 1010 21.42 -19.67 -36.25
C ARG A 1010 20.16 -19.53 -35.38
N ASN A 1011 19.56 -20.65 -34.98
CA ASN A 1011 18.36 -20.64 -34.13
C ASN A 1011 18.65 -20.04 -32.73
N ARG A 1012 19.82 -20.36 -32.15
CA ARG A 1012 20.32 -19.73 -30.92
C ARG A 1012 20.41 -18.21 -31.05
N SER A 1013 20.99 -17.70 -32.15
CA SER A 1013 21.08 -16.25 -32.39
C SER A 1013 19.71 -15.57 -32.51
N ILE A 1014 18.74 -16.21 -33.16
CA ILE A 1014 17.36 -15.70 -33.25
C ILE A 1014 16.70 -15.66 -31.87
N ALA A 1015 16.85 -16.73 -31.08
CA ALA A 1015 16.29 -16.81 -29.73
C ALA A 1015 16.92 -15.79 -28.78
N LEU A 1016 18.24 -15.60 -28.83
CA LEU A 1016 18.97 -14.54 -28.10
C LEU A 1016 18.49 -13.13 -28.49
N GLY A 1017 18.25 -12.89 -29.79
CA GLY A 1017 17.67 -11.63 -30.26
C GLY A 1017 16.28 -11.36 -29.66
N ARG A 1018 15.43 -12.39 -29.55
CA ARG A 1018 14.11 -12.30 -28.88
C ARG A 1018 14.23 -12.04 -27.38
N GLN A 1019 15.18 -12.70 -26.69
CA GLN A 1019 15.42 -12.45 -25.26
C GLN A 1019 15.73 -10.99 -25.00
N LYS A 1020 16.64 -10.40 -25.79
CA LYS A 1020 17.00 -8.99 -25.66
C LYS A 1020 15.79 -8.07 -25.90
N GLY A 1021 14.97 -8.38 -26.91
CA GLY A 1021 13.72 -7.65 -27.15
C GLY A 1021 12.75 -7.70 -25.96
N PHE A 1022 12.56 -8.87 -25.35
CA PHE A 1022 11.73 -8.99 -24.14
C PHE A 1022 12.34 -8.29 -22.93
N GLU A 1023 13.67 -8.36 -22.74
CA GLU A 1023 14.37 -7.65 -21.65
C GLU A 1023 14.22 -6.13 -21.79
N ASP A 1024 14.35 -5.58 -22.99
CA ASP A 1024 14.16 -4.16 -23.28
C ASP A 1024 12.70 -3.72 -23.02
N GLU A 1025 11.72 -4.53 -23.44
CA GLU A 1025 10.28 -4.29 -23.18
C GLU A 1025 9.96 -4.35 -21.67
N ILE A 1026 10.47 -5.35 -20.94
CA ILE A 1026 10.30 -5.46 -19.49
C ILE A 1026 10.91 -4.25 -18.79
N LEU A 1027 12.11 -3.81 -19.20
CA LEU A 1027 12.76 -2.63 -18.65
C LEU A 1027 11.92 -1.37 -18.88
N HIS A 1028 11.34 -1.23 -20.08
CA HIS A 1028 10.46 -0.13 -20.43
C HIS A 1028 9.21 -0.09 -19.53
N TYR A 1029 8.47 -1.19 -19.42
CA TYR A 1029 7.26 -1.25 -18.60
C TYR A 1029 7.55 -1.14 -17.10
N ARG A 1030 8.66 -1.70 -16.60
CA ARG A 1030 9.12 -1.48 -15.21
C ARG A 1030 9.51 -0.01 -14.96
N LYS A 1031 9.96 0.72 -15.98
CA LYS A 1031 10.20 2.17 -15.87
C LYS A 1031 8.88 2.94 -15.84
N GLU A 1032 7.91 2.58 -16.69
CA GLU A 1032 6.56 3.16 -16.63
C GLU A 1032 5.91 2.92 -15.27
N LEU A 1033 5.99 1.71 -14.70
CA LEU A 1033 5.47 1.40 -13.36
C LEU A 1033 6.11 2.24 -12.23
N ARG A 1034 7.34 2.73 -12.42
CA ARG A 1034 8.04 3.59 -11.45
C ARG A 1034 7.67 5.06 -11.57
N GLU A 1035 6.83 5.44 -12.53
CA GLU A 1035 6.27 6.78 -12.58
C GLU A 1035 5.39 7.03 -11.35
N ASP A 1036 5.43 8.26 -10.81
CA ASP A 1036 4.76 8.63 -9.56
C ASP A 1036 3.24 8.31 -9.56
N GLN A 1037 2.62 8.38 -10.73
CA GLN A 1037 1.21 8.09 -10.92
C GLN A 1037 0.85 6.59 -10.81
N TYR A 1038 1.82 5.68 -11.01
CA TYR A 1038 1.59 4.23 -11.04
C TYR A 1038 2.23 3.49 -9.86
N ASP A 1039 3.39 3.93 -9.36
CA ASP A 1039 4.18 3.24 -8.31
C ASP A 1039 3.35 2.93 -7.05
N LYS A 1040 2.53 3.88 -6.61
CA LYS A 1040 1.65 3.76 -5.42
C LYS A 1040 0.18 3.89 -5.75
N ALA A 1041 -0.23 3.58 -6.97
CA ALA A 1041 -1.61 3.80 -7.41
C ALA A 1041 -2.65 3.06 -6.54
N ASP A 1042 -2.38 1.80 -6.17
CA ASP A 1042 -3.25 1.02 -5.29
C ASP A 1042 -3.38 1.62 -3.88
N GLU A 1043 -2.25 2.03 -3.29
CA GLU A 1043 -2.21 2.59 -1.94
C GLU A 1043 -2.91 3.96 -1.90
N ARG A 1044 -2.63 4.84 -2.88
CA ARG A 1044 -3.29 6.15 -3.02
C ARG A 1044 -4.80 5.99 -3.21
N TYR A 1045 -5.23 5.07 -4.09
CA TYR A 1045 -6.64 4.76 -4.29
C TYR A 1045 -7.30 4.24 -3.00
N ARG A 1046 -6.66 3.29 -2.31
CA ARG A 1046 -7.17 2.70 -1.05
C ARG A 1046 -7.30 3.74 0.05
N ASN A 1047 -6.26 4.54 0.28
CA ASN A 1047 -6.24 5.58 1.30
C ASN A 1047 -7.32 6.64 1.03
N LYS A 1048 -7.46 7.09 -0.23
CA LYS A 1048 -8.52 8.04 -0.60
C LYS A 1048 -9.92 7.44 -0.45
N MET A 1049 -10.09 6.16 -0.76
CA MET A 1049 -11.36 5.44 -0.61
C MET A 1049 -11.76 5.31 0.86
N ILE A 1050 -10.80 4.98 1.73
CA ILE A 1050 -11.00 4.94 3.19
C ILE A 1050 -11.44 6.33 3.68
N THR A 1051 -10.71 7.39 3.32
CA THR A 1051 -11.06 8.77 3.71
C THR A 1051 -12.45 9.18 3.25
N MET A 1052 -12.83 8.86 2.00
CA MET A 1052 -14.17 9.14 1.50
C MET A 1052 -15.22 8.39 2.33
N ARG A 1053 -15.01 7.08 2.57
CA ARG A 1053 -16.00 6.23 3.24
C ARG A 1053 -16.15 6.56 4.72
N THR A 1054 -15.06 6.86 5.43
CA THR A 1054 -15.10 7.31 6.83
C THR A 1054 -15.80 8.66 6.94
N THR A 1055 -15.55 9.59 5.99
CA THR A 1055 -16.24 10.89 5.95
C THR A 1055 -17.74 10.74 5.69
N GLU A 1056 -18.16 9.80 4.82
CA GLU A 1056 -19.58 9.48 4.61
C GLU A 1056 -20.26 8.95 5.89
N LEU A 1057 -19.55 8.16 6.70
CA LEU A 1057 -20.07 7.70 7.99
C LEU A 1057 -20.23 8.87 8.97
N VAL A 1058 -19.23 9.76 9.06
CA VAL A 1058 -19.30 10.97 9.90
C VAL A 1058 -20.50 11.85 9.51
N ILE A 1059 -20.82 11.98 8.22
CA ILE A 1059 -22.02 12.71 7.77
C ILE A 1059 -23.31 12.09 8.32
N LYS A 1060 -23.40 10.75 8.31
CA LYS A 1060 -24.56 10.04 8.84
C LYS A 1060 -24.68 10.20 10.36
N ASP A 1061 -23.57 10.12 11.08
CA ASP A 1061 -23.55 10.30 12.53
C ASP A 1061 -23.95 11.73 12.90
N LEU A 1062 -23.41 12.74 12.21
CA LEU A 1062 -23.81 14.14 12.38
C LEU A 1062 -25.30 14.36 12.12
N ASP A 1063 -25.87 13.67 11.12
CA ASP A 1063 -27.31 13.73 10.84
C ASP A 1063 -28.16 13.07 11.94
N LEU A 1064 -27.68 11.93 12.49
CA LEU A 1064 -28.32 11.26 13.62
C LEU A 1064 -28.32 12.15 14.86
N TYR A 1065 -27.17 12.74 15.22
CA TYR A 1065 -27.06 13.65 16.36
C TYR A 1065 -27.91 14.91 16.17
N TYR A 1066 -27.94 15.48 14.96
CA TYR A 1066 -28.80 16.61 14.64
C TYR A 1066 -30.28 16.28 14.89
N LYS A 1067 -30.77 15.16 14.36
CA LYS A 1067 -32.16 14.72 14.52
C LYS A 1067 -32.52 14.44 15.97
N ALA A 1068 -31.65 13.73 16.69
CA ALA A 1068 -31.88 13.40 18.10
C ALA A 1068 -31.92 14.65 18.99
N LEU A 1069 -30.99 15.58 18.78
CA LEU A 1069 -30.95 16.84 19.52
C LEU A 1069 -32.16 17.73 19.19
N ASP A 1070 -32.52 17.85 17.91
CA ASP A 1070 -33.71 18.61 17.47
C ASP A 1070 -34.99 18.05 18.11
N GLN A 1071 -35.23 16.73 18.01
CA GLN A 1071 -36.37 16.07 18.65
C GLN A 1071 -36.41 16.28 20.17
N THR A 1072 -35.25 16.24 20.84
CA THR A 1072 -35.17 16.45 22.29
C THR A 1072 -35.54 17.89 22.67
N ILE A 1073 -35.08 18.88 21.90
CA ILE A 1073 -35.46 20.29 22.09
C ILE A 1073 -36.97 20.45 21.88
N MET A 1074 -37.54 19.84 20.83
CA MET A 1074 -38.98 19.91 20.56
C MET A 1074 -39.79 19.35 21.73
N LYS A 1075 -39.41 18.16 22.23
CA LYS A 1075 -40.10 17.51 23.34
C LYS A 1075 -39.99 18.32 24.64
N PHE A 1076 -38.81 18.84 24.93
CA PHE A 1076 -38.58 19.70 26.09
C PHE A 1076 -39.43 20.98 26.03
N HIS A 1077 -39.47 21.63 24.87
CA HIS A 1077 -40.25 22.85 24.65
C HIS A 1077 -41.75 22.61 24.84
N SER A 1078 -42.31 21.59 24.16
CA SER A 1078 -43.73 21.23 24.29
C SER A 1078 -44.11 20.92 25.74
N MET A 1079 -43.33 20.06 26.40
CA MET A 1079 -43.59 19.66 27.79
C MET A 1079 -43.60 20.85 28.75
N LYS A 1080 -42.66 21.78 28.60
CA LYS A 1080 -42.59 22.99 29.43
C LYS A 1080 -43.70 23.98 29.11
N MET A 1081 -44.12 24.06 27.84
CA MET A 1081 -45.22 24.92 27.43
C MET A 1081 -46.56 24.47 28.01
N ASP A 1082 -46.79 23.15 28.03
CA ASP A 1082 -47.97 22.55 28.65
C ASP A 1082 -48.03 22.81 30.16
N GLU A 1083 -46.88 22.72 30.85
CA GLU A 1083 -46.73 23.04 32.27
C GLU A 1083 -47.08 24.52 32.56
N ILE A 1084 -46.50 25.45 31.78
CA ILE A 1084 -46.76 26.90 31.91
C ILE A 1084 -48.24 27.21 31.66
N ASN A 1085 -48.83 26.69 30.58
CA ASN A 1085 -50.23 26.95 30.23
C ASN A 1085 -51.21 26.35 31.24
N LYS A 1086 -50.85 25.27 31.92
CA LYS A 1086 -51.66 24.73 33.01
C LYS A 1086 -51.72 25.74 34.17
N ILE A 1087 -50.56 26.25 34.60
CA ILE A 1087 -50.47 27.23 35.69
C ILE A 1087 -51.17 28.54 35.33
N ILE A 1088 -51.00 29.05 34.10
CA ILE A 1088 -51.68 30.28 33.64
C ILE A 1088 -53.20 30.11 33.72
N ARG A 1089 -53.74 28.97 33.25
CA ARG A 1089 -55.18 28.69 33.29
C ARG A 1089 -55.72 28.67 34.72
N ASP A 1090 -55.01 28.00 35.61
CA ASP A 1090 -55.40 27.87 37.02
C ASP A 1090 -55.37 29.24 37.72
N LEU A 1091 -54.29 30.02 37.54
CA LEU A 1091 -54.13 31.35 38.12
C LEU A 1091 -55.14 32.36 37.55
N TRP A 1092 -55.40 32.34 36.23
CA TRP A 1092 -56.36 33.25 35.60
C TRP A 1092 -57.77 33.03 36.14
N ARG A 1093 -58.23 31.77 36.21
CA ARG A 1093 -59.56 31.44 36.74
C ARG A 1093 -59.74 31.81 38.21
N SER A 1094 -58.65 31.84 38.98
CA SER A 1094 -58.68 32.21 40.39
C SER A 1094 -58.64 33.73 40.64
N THR A 1095 -58.07 34.50 39.71
CA THR A 1095 -57.76 35.93 39.87
C THR A 1095 -58.75 36.84 39.14
N TYR A 1096 -59.14 36.48 37.91
CA TYR A 1096 -59.98 37.33 37.08
C TYR A 1096 -61.47 37.12 37.41
N ARG A 1097 -62.17 38.20 37.74
CA ARG A 1097 -63.61 38.15 38.09
C ARG A 1097 -64.54 38.52 36.92
N GLY A 1098 -63.99 38.95 35.79
CA GLY A 1098 -64.76 39.25 34.58
C GLY A 1098 -65.35 37.98 33.94
N GLN A 1099 -66.59 38.06 33.45
CA GLN A 1099 -67.28 36.95 32.76
C GLN A 1099 -66.93 36.87 31.26
N ASP A 1100 -66.09 37.76 30.75
CA ASP A 1100 -65.80 37.94 29.34
C ASP A 1100 -64.62 37.08 28.82
N ILE A 1101 -63.76 36.57 29.70
CA ILE A 1101 -62.61 35.71 29.35
C ILE A 1101 -62.56 34.51 30.31
N GLU A 1102 -62.65 33.29 29.77
CA GLU A 1102 -62.63 32.08 30.60
C GLU A 1102 -61.22 31.73 31.07
N TYR A 1103 -60.24 31.75 30.15
CA TYR A 1103 -58.83 31.58 30.46
C TYR A 1103 -57.93 32.18 29.39
N VAL A 1104 -56.65 32.33 29.74
CA VAL A 1104 -55.58 32.76 28.85
C VAL A 1104 -54.60 31.60 28.67
N GLU A 1105 -54.05 31.44 27.48
CA GLU A 1105 -52.98 30.49 27.19
C GLU A 1105 -51.98 31.09 26.19
N ILE A 1106 -50.75 30.61 26.22
CA ILE A 1106 -49.73 30.96 25.24
C ILE A 1106 -49.69 29.84 24.20
N ARG A 1107 -49.86 30.19 22.92
CA ARG A 1107 -49.71 29.25 21.81
C ARG A 1107 -48.34 29.40 21.16
N SER A 1108 -47.70 28.26 20.89
CA SER A 1108 -46.47 28.16 20.14
C SER A 1108 -46.74 27.45 18.81
N ASP A 1109 -46.90 28.23 17.74
CA ASP A 1109 -47.13 27.70 16.40
C ASP A 1109 -45.77 27.36 15.75
N VAL A 1110 -45.67 26.19 15.12
CA VAL A 1110 -44.49 25.75 14.37
C VAL A 1110 -44.73 26.02 12.89
N ASP A 1111 -43.79 26.71 12.24
CA ASP A 1111 -43.90 27.03 10.82
C ASP A 1111 -43.66 25.77 9.95
N GLU A 1112 -44.74 25.06 9.58
CA GLU A 1112 -44.69 23.74 8.89
C GLU A 1112 -44.10 23.81 7.47
N ASN A 1113 -44.06 25.00 6.84
CA ASN A 1113 -43.48 25.21 5.51
C ASN A 1113 -41.94 25.08 5.47
N SER A 1114 -41.30 24.82 6.60
CA SER A 1114 -39.86 24.57 6.69
C SER A 1114 -39.56 23.09 6.50
N SER A 1115 -39.35 22.66 5.25
CA SER A 1115 -38.91 21.32 4.93
C SER A 1115 -37.64 20.94 5.72
N ALA A 1116 -37.68 19.77 6.36
CA ALA A 1116 -36.72 19.27 7.36
C ALA A 1116 -35.25 19.16 6.88
N GLY A 1117 -34.98 19.45 5.60
CA GLY A 1117 -33.64 19.42 5.02
C GLY A 1117 -32.92 20.76 4.89
N VAL A 1118 -33.64 21.91 4.88
CA VAL A 1118 -33.07 23.16 4.31
C VAL A 1118 -33.17 24.40 5.22
N ARG A 1119 -34.14 24.51 6.13
CA ARG A 1119 -34.24 25.69 7.02
C ARG A 1119 -34.61 25.31 8.45
N ARG A 1120 -34.09 26.13 9.38
CA ARG A 1120 -34.39 26.09 10.82
C ARG A 1120 -35.91 26.22 11.02
N ARG A 1121 -36.51 25.28 11.76
CA ARG A 1121 -37.89 25.42 12.25
C ARG A 1121 -37.95 26.56 13.27
N VAL A 1122 -38.94 27.42 13.12
CA VAL A 1122 -39.10 28.64 13.90
C VAL A 1122 -40.41 28.56 14.67
N TYR A 1123 -40.33 28.71 15.99
CA TYR A 1123 -41.50 28.90 16.85
C TYR A 1123 -41.97 30.35 16.78
N ASN A 1124 -43.28 30.52 16.63
CA ASN A 1124 -43.96 31.80 16.79
C ASN A 1124 -44.85 31.70 18.03
N TYR A 1125 -44.69 32.65 18.95
CA TYR A 1125 -45.45 32.70 20.19
C TYR A 1125 -46.53 33.78 20.10
N ARG A 1126 -47.71 33.48 20.64
CA ARG A 1126 -48.81 34.45 20.83
C ARG A 1126 -49.62 34.10 22.07
N VAL A 1127 -50.14 35.12 22.74
CA VAL A 1127 -51.02 34.95 23.90
C VAL A 1127 -52.46 35.07 23.42
N VAL A 1128 -53.27 34.06 23.72
CA VAL A 1128 -54.67 34.01 23.30
C VAL A 1128 -55.58 33.97 24.52
N MET A 1129 -56.69 34.69 24.44
CA MET A 1129 -57.81 34.60 25.38
C MET A 1129 -58.88 33.70 24.78
N VAL A 1130 -59.50 32.87 25.61
CA VAL A 1130 -60.56 31.96 25.20
C VAL A 1130 -61.88 32.44 25.78
N LYS A 1131 -62.88 32.60 24.90
CA LYS A 1131 -64.24 33.01 25.24
C LYS A 1131 -65.23 32.01 24.62
N GLY A 1132 -65.82 31.15 25.44
CA GLY A 1132 -66.54 29.97 24.95
C GLY A 1132 -65.61 29.10 24.10
N ASP A 1133 -66.04 28.72 22.90
CA ASP A 1133 -65.23 27.89 21.98
C ASP A 1133 -64.24 28.69 21.11
N THR A 1134 -64.17 30.02 21.25
CA THR A 1134 -63.35 30.87 20.39
C THR A 1134 -62.06 31.33 21.07
N ALA A 1135 -60.91 30.99 20.48
CA ALA A 1135 -59.60 31.51 20.88
C ALA A 1135 -59.24 32.76 20.05
N LEU A 1136 -58.97 33.88 20.73
CA LEU A 1136 -58.65 35.17 20.12
C LEU A 1136 -57.28 35.67 20.62
N ASP A 1137 -56.48 36.26 19.73
CA ASP A 1137 -55.23 36.92 20.13
C ASP A 1137 -55.54 38.07 21.10
N MET A 1138 -54.88 38.10 22.26
CA MET A 1138 -55.05 39.18 23.23
C MET A 1138 -54.41 40.47 22.74
N ARG A 1139 -53.37 40.39 21.92
CA ARG A 1139 -52.61 41.57 21.49
C ARG A 1139 -53.51 42.52 20.70
N GLY A 1140 -53.60 43.76 21.17
CA GLY A 1140 -54.44 44.80 20.56
C GLY A 1140 -55.95 44.63 20.80
N ARG A 1141 -56.38 43.64 21.58
CA ARG A 1141 -57.81 43.32 21.80
C ARG A 1141 -58.23 43.22 23.27
N CYS A 1142 -57.31 43.46 24.21
CA CYS A 1142 -57.57 43.49 25.65
C CYS A 1142 -57.42 44.90 26.25
N SER A 1143 -58.12 45.15 27.36
CA SER A 1143 -58.06 46.40 28.12
C SER A 1143 -56.72 46.59 28.82
N ALA A 1144 -56.44 47.80 29.32
CA ALA A 1144 -55.20 48.08 30.06
C ALA A 1144 -55.06 47.20 31.32
N GLY A 1145 -56.13 47.01 32.08
CA GLY A 1145 -56.13 46.13 33.25
C GLY A 1145 -55.96 44.66 32.91
N GLN A 1146 -56.64 44.17 31.85
CA GLN A 1146 -56.46 42.79 31.37
C GLN A 1146 -55.02 42.50 30.92
N LYS A 1147 -54.35 43.49 30.30
CA LYS A 1147 -52.93 43.37 29.89
C LYS A 1147 -52.01 43.20 31.08
N VAL A 1148 -52.18 44.03 32.11
CA VAL A 1148 -51.36 44.00 33.32
C VAL A 1148 -51.57 42.67 34.06
N LEU A 1149 -52.82 42.27 34.24
CA LEU A 1149 -53.16 41.01 34.91
C LEU A 1149 -52.63 39.77 34.16
N ALA A 1150 -52.82 39.70 32.84
CA ALA A 1150 -52.33 38.58 32.03
C ALA A 1150 -50.80 38.49 32.08
N SER A 1151 -50.11 39.63 31.98
CA SER A 1151 -48.66 39.69 32.03
C SER A 1151 -48.11 39.27 33.40
N LEU A 1152 -48.80 39.65 34.48
CA LEU A 1152 -48.47 39.25 35.85
C LEU A 1152 -48.62 37.74 36.05
N ILE A 1153 -49.74 37.16 35.60
CA ILE A 1153 -50.00 35.72 35.68
C ILE A 1153 -48.99 34.91 34.87
N ILE A 1154 -48.68 35.35 33.65
CA ILE A 1154 -47.66 34.69 32.82
C ILE A 1154 -46.29 34.72 33.52
N ARG A 1155 -45.91 35.84 34.16
CA ARG A 1155 -44.67 35.92 34.93
C ARG A 1155 -44.67 34.99 36.13
N LEU A 1156 -45.79 34.88 36.85
CA LEU A 1156 -45.94 33.94 37.97
C LEU A 1156 -45.76 32.49 37.52
N ALA A 1157 -46.40 32.11 36.40
CA ALA A 1157 -46.29 30.77 35.83
C ALA A 1157 -44.86 30.44 35.33
N LEU A 1158 -44.19 31.43 34.71
CA LEU A 1158 -42.80 31.29 34.29
C LEU A 1158 -41.85 31.17 35.49
N ALA A 1159 -42.08 31.93 36.57
CA ALA A 1159 -41.29 31.85 37.78
C ALA A 1159 -41.43 30.46 38.44
N GLU A 1160 -42.64 29.92 38.49
CA GLU A 1160 -42.87 28.56 38.99
C GLU A 1160 -42.17 27.48 38.18
N THR A 1161 -42.21 27.62 36.85
CA THR A 1161 -41.66 26.59 35.94
C THR A 1161 -40.13 26.62 35.86
N PHE A 1162 -39.51 27.80 35.93
CA PHE A 1162 -38.07 27.99 35.69
C PHE A 1162 -37.26 28.37 36.94
N CYS A 1163 -37.88 28.72 38.07
CA CYS A 1163 -37.20 29.17 39.28
C CYS A 1163 -37.30 28.18 40.45
N LEU A 1164 -37.28 26.87 40.18
CA LEU A 1164 -37.41 25.82 41.21
C LEU A 1164 -36.41 25.97 42.38
N ASN A 1165 -35.20 26.48 42.12
CA ASN A 1165 -34.15 26.68 43.13
C ASN A 1165 -34.03 28.13 43.64
N CYS A 1166 -34.76 29.09 43.04
CA CYS A 1166 -34.75 30.51 43.39
C CYS A 1166 -36.19 30.97 43.64
N GLY A 1167 -36.69 30.81 44.87
CA GLY A 1167 -38.07 31.12 45.21
C GLY A 1167 -38.39 32.62 45.34
N ILE A 1168 -37.60 33.51 44.71
CA ILE A 1168 -37.77 34.96 44.78
C ILE A 1168 -38.61 35.42 43.58
N LEU A 1169 -39.62 36.25 43.83
CA LEU A 1169 -40.36 36.97 42.80
C LEU A 1169 -40.59 38.43 43.22
N ALA A 1170 -40.34 39.38 42.32
CA ALA A 1170 -40.59 40.79 42.57
C ALA A 1170 -41.71 41.34 41.68
N LEU A 1171 -42.70 41.96 42.31
CA LEU A 1171 -43.85 42.60 41.69
C LEU A 1171 -43.74 44.11 41.92
N ASP A 1172 -43.45 44.82 40.84
CA ASP A 1172 -43.26 46.27 40.83
C ASP A 1172 -44.54 46.94 40.34
N GLU A 1173 -45.23 47.60 41.26
CA GLU A 1173 -46.53 48.25 41.08
C GLU A 1173 -47.62 47.39 40.41
N PRO A 1174 -47.99 46.24 41.02
CA PRO A 1174 -48.87 45.26 40.39
C PRO A 1174 -50.32 45.74 40.20
N THR A 1175 -50.74 46.82 40.86
CA THR A 1175 -52.10 47.39 40.78
C THR A 1175 -52.26 48.42 39.66
N THR A 1176 -51.21 48.69 38.89
CA THR A 1176 -51.23 49.68 37.80
C THR A 1176 -52.38 49.39 36.82
N ASN A 1177 -53.28 50.37 36.62
CA ASN A 1177 -54.44 50.26 35.71
C ASN A 1177 -55.45 49.14 36.04
N LEU A 1178 -55.45 48.60 37.27
CA LEU A 1178 -56.50 47.69 37.75
C LEU A 1178 -57.63 48.47 38.43
N ASP A 1179 -58.86 47.95 38.31
CA ASP A 1179 -59.99 48.43 39.10
C ASP A 1179 -59.99 47.78 40.49
N ARG A 1180 -60.79 48.32 41.41
CA ARG A 1180 -60.83 47.87 42.82
C ARG A 1180 -61.17 46.37 42.95
N GLU A 1181 -62.10 45.86 42.13
CA GLU A 1181 -62.49 44.44 42.16
C GLU A 1181 -61.35 43.49 41.76
N ASN A 1182 -60.58 43.86 40.72
CA ASN A 1182 -59.40 43.09 40.32
C ASN A 1182 -58.23 43.28 41.28
N ILE A 1183 -58.09 44.44 41.95
CA ILE A 1183 -57.10 44.66 43.01
C ILE A 1183 -57.39 43.73 44.21
N GLU A 1184 -58.65 43.66 44.67
CA GLU A 1184 -59.08 42.76 45.74
C GLU A 1184 -58.86 41.29 45.36
N SER A 1185 -59.22 40.90 44.14
CA SER A 1185 -59.04 39.52 43.66
C SER A 1185 -57.57 39.15 43.47
N LEU A 1186 -56.74 40.09 43.02
CA LEU A 1186 -55.30 39.91 42.94
C LEU A 1186 -54.67 39.76 44.33
N ALA A 1187 -55.08 40.59 45.30
CA ALA A 1187 -54.63 40.47 46.69
C ALA A 1187 -54.99 39.09 47.26
N HIS A 1188 -56.22 38.61 47.05
CA HIS A 1188 -56.64 37.27 47.46
C HIS A 1188 -55.80 36.15 46.82
N ALA A 1189 -55.56 36.22 45.51
CA ALA A 1189 -54.75 35.21 44.83
C ALA A 1189 -53.29 35.21 45.29
N LEU A 1190 -52.69 36.40 45.52
CA LEU A 1190 -51.35 36.49 46.09
C LEU A 1190 -51.30 35.91 47.50
N VAL A 1191 -52.32 36.13 48.32
CA VAL A 1191 -52.43 35.51 49.65
C VAL A 1191 -52.54 33.99 49.55
N GLU A 1192 -53.30 33.45 48.59
CA GLU A 1192 -53.36 32.00 48.34
C GLU A 1192 -52.02 31.42 47.86
N ILE A 1193 -51.28 32.15 47.02
CA ILE A 1193 -49.92 31.78 46.60
C ILE A 1193 -48.97 31.79 47.81
N ILE A 1194 -49.03 32.83 48.66
CA ILE A 1194 -48.23 32.91 49.89
C ILE A 1194 -48.59 31.75 50.82
N LYS A 1195 -49.88 31.44 50.99
CA LYS A 1195 -50.36 30.34 51.85
C LYS A 1195 -49.92 28.97 51.34
N SER A 1196 -50.12 28.69 50.05
CA SER A 1196 -49.72 27.42 49.44
C SER A 1196 -48.21 27.22 49.48
N ARG A 1197 -47.43 28.29 49.34
CA ARG A 1197 -45.96 28.26 49.35
C ARG A 1197 -45.31 28.54 50.69
N SER A 1198 -46.08 28.88 51.73
CA SER A 1198 -45.57 29.14 53.09
C SER A 1198 -44.80 27.95 53.70
N ARG A 1199 -45.08 26.72 53.23
CA ARG A 1199 -44.37 25.50 53.65
C ARG A 1199 -43.01 25.33 52.97
N GLN A 1200 -42.73 26.04 51.88
CA GLN A 1200 -41.44 26.02 51.20
C GLN A 1200 -40.48 26.96 51.93
N ARG A 1201 -39.32 26.45 52.37
CA ARG A 1201 -38.34 27.23 53.15
C ARG A 1201 -37.74 28.43 52.41
N ASN A 1202 -37.83 28.47 51.08
CA ASN A 1202 -37.06 29.38 50.22
C ASN A 1202 -37.93 30.35 49.39
N PHE A 1203 -39.23 30.51 49.69
CA PHE A 1203 -40.10 31.42 48.94
C PHE A 1203 -40.05 32.85 49.49
N GLN A 1204 -39.83 33.84 48.63
CA GLN A 1204 -39.83 35.27 48.93
C GLN A 1204 -40.60 36.03 47.85
N LEU A 1205 -41.63 36.76 48.26
CA LEU A 1205 -42.38 37.66 47.38
C LEU A 1205 -42.10 39.10 47.79
N LEU A 1206 -41.48 39.86 46.90
CA LEU A 1206 -41.24 41.29 47.07
C LEU A 1206 -42.32 42.06 46.31
N ILE A 1207 -43.11 42.86 47.02
CA ILE A 1207 -44.13 43.73 46.42
C ILE A 1207 -43.73 45.17 46.69
N ILE A 1208 -43.64 45.97 45.62
CA ILE A 1208 -43.44 47.41 45.69
C ILE A 1208 -44.74 48.03 45.20
N THR A 1209 -45.36 48.85 46.04
CA THR A 1209 -46.61 49.53 45.69
C THR A 1209 -46.75 50.87 46.40
N HIS A 1210 -47.44 51.81 45.77
CA HIS A 1210 -47.92 53.04 46.40
C HIS A 1210 -49.42 52.99 46.74
N ASP A 1211 -50.10 51.88 46.44
CA ASP A 1211 -51.52 51.65 46.71
C ASP A 1211 -51.70 51.16 48.16
N GLU A 1212 -52.08 52.08 49.06
CA GLU A 1212 -52.28 51.77 50.48
C GLU A 1212 -53.47 50.81 50.70
N ASP A 1213 -54.52 50.88 49.87
CA ASP A 1213 -55.67 49.98 49.95
C ASP A 1213 -55.24 48.53 49.65
N PHE A 1214 -54.37 48.35 48.65
CA PHE A 1214 -53.81 47.04 48.32
C PHE A 1214 -52.92 46.48 49.44
N VAL A 1215 -52.12 47.33 50.10
CA VAL A 1215 -51.32 46.93 51.27
C VAL A 1215 -52.22 46.53 52.44
N GLU A 1216 -53.31 47.25 52.67
CA GLU A 1216 -54.29 46.91 53.71
C GLU A 1216 -54.95 45.55 53.42
N LEU A 1217 -55.37 45.29 52.18
CA LEU A 1217 -55.97 44.03 51.75
C LEU A 1217 -55.02 42.84 51.96
N LEU A 1218 -53.73 43.00 51.64
CA LEU A 1218 -52.70 42.01 51.93
C LEU A 1218 -52.47 41.85 53.45
N GLY A 1219 -52.52 42.95 54.20
CA GLY A 1219 -52.34 43.02 55.65
C GLY A 1219 -53.49 42.39 56.47
N ARG A 1220 -54.70 42.29 55.90
CA ARG A 1220 -55.82 41.54 56.50
C ARG A 1220 -55.54 40.03 56.58
N SER A 1221 -54.53 39.55 55.87
CA SER A 1221 -54.03 38.18 55.99
C SER A 1221 -53.06 38.04 57.17
N SER A 1222 -53.12 36.95 57.92
CA SER A 1222 -52.24 36.70 59.09
C SER A 1222 -50.77 36.42 58.73
N TYR A 1223 -50.34 36.70 57.50
CA TYR A 1223 -49.03 36.35 56.96
C TYR A 1223 -48.06 37.53 56.84
N ILE A 1224 -48.54 38.78 57.01
CA ILE A 1224 -47.72 39.99 56.91
C ILE A 1224 -47.82 40.78 58.23
N GLU A 1225 -46.74 40.83 58.99
CA GLU A 1225 -46.69 41.54 60.27
C GLU A 1225 -46.17 42.99 60.13
N HIS A 1226 -45.27 43.19 59.17
CA HIS A 1226 -44.52 44.43 58.98
C HIS A 1226 -44.37 44.74 57.50
N PHE A 1227 -44.29 46.03 57.18
CA PHE A 1227 -43.92 46.52 55.85
C PHE A 1227 -42.82 47.57 55.98
N TYR A 1228 -42.14 47.84 54.87
CA TYR A 1228 -41.11 48.88 54.80
C TYR A 1228 -41.67 50.08 54.05
N ARG A 1229 -41.74 51.23 54.72
CA ARG A 1229 -42.14 52.50 54.12
C ARG A 1229 -40.90 53.29 53.74
N ILE A 1230 -40.81 53.63 52.47
CA ILE A 1230 -39.73 54.45 51.91
C ILE A 1230 -40.26 55.87 51.80
N ARG A 1231 -39.55 56.83 52.41
CA ARG A 1231 -39.90 58.25 52.35
C ARG A 1231 -38.64 59.08 52.13
N LYS A 1232 -38.79 60.33 51.70
CA LYS A 1232 -37.68 61.27 51.69
C LYS A 1232 -37.53 61.92 53.06
N ASN A 1233 -36.31 61.96 53.57
CA ASN A 1233 -35.99 62.76 54.74
C ASN A 1233 -35.88 64.26 54.35
N GLN A 1234 -35.56 65.11 55.33
CA GLN A 1234 -35.46 66.57 55.12
C GLN A 1234 -34.40 66.95 54.07
N ASP A 1235 -33.35 66.13 53.93
CA ASP A 1235 -32.27 66.30 52.96
C ASP A 1235 -32.58 65.69 51.59
N GLN A 1236 -33.83 65.30 51.33
CA GLN A 1236 -34.27 64.63 50.10
C GLN A 1236 -33.64 63.25 49.86
N ASN A 1237 -32.95 62.69 50.85
CA ASN A 1237 -32.40 61.33 50.82
C ASN A 1237 -33.50 60.30 51.15
N SER A 1238 -33.41 59.12 50.53
CA SER A 1238 -34.37 58.04 50.80
C SER A 1238 -34.09 57.42 52.18
N GLU A 1239 -35.09 57.45 53.04
CA GLU A 1239 -35.11 56.84 54.37
C GLU A 1239 -36.07 55.64 54.35
N ILE A 1240 -35.59 54.48 54.79
CA ILE A 1240 -36.40 53.26 54.90
C ILE A 1240 -36.79 53.07 56.36
N THR A 1241 -38.09 53.04 56.63
CA THR A 1241 -38.65 52.84 57.97
C THR A 1241 -39.46 51.54 58.02
N LYS A 1242 -39.24 50.73 59.06
CA LYS A 1242 -40.03 49.51 59.28
C LYS A 1242 -41.29 49.87 60.06
N CYS A 1243 -42.46 49.59 59.48
CA CYS A 1243 -43.77 49.90 60.07
C CYS A 1243 -44.52 48.61 60.37
N SER A 1244 -45.34 48.61 61.43
CA SER A 1244 -46.25 47.49 61.73
C SER A 1244 -47.52 47.64 60.89
N ILE A 1245 -48.08 46.53 60.40
CA ILE A 1245 -49.33 46.58 59.63
C ILE A 1245 -50.49 47.22 60.42
N ASN A 1246 -50.51 47.03 61.75
CA ASN A 1246 -51.50 47.63 62.66
C ASN A 1246 -51.46 49.17 62.68
N SER A 1247 -50.35 49.78 62.22
CA SER A 1247 -50.19 51.23 62.16
C SER A 1247 -50.88 51.87 60.94
N LEU A 1248 -51.29 51.10 59.94
CA LEU A 1248 -52.11 51.59 58.81
C LEU A 1248 -53.54 51.88 59.26
N SER A 1249 -54.09 51.03 60.14
CA SER A 1249 -55.43 51.19 60.73
C SER A 1249 -55.56 52.36 61.72
N SER A 1250 -54.45 52.94 62.21
CA SER A 1250 -54.47 54.06 63.18
C SER A 1250 -54.51 55.45 62.56
N TYR A 1251 -54.51 55.58 61.22
CA TYR A 1251 -54.59 56.89 60.53
C TYR A 1251 -56.02 57.25 60.04
N LEU A 1252 -57.03 56.47 60.42
CA LEU A 1252 -58.45 56.68 60.06
C LEU A 1252 -59.36 56.96 61.28
N HIS A 1253 -58.80 57.44 62.39
CA HIS A 1253 -59.56 58.11 63.45
C HIS A 1253 -59.01 59.48 63.78
#